data_AF-A0A830GRL7-F1
#
_entry.id   AF-A0A830GRL7-F1
#
_cell.length_a   1.000
_cell.length_b   1.000
_cell.length_c   1.000
_cell.angle_alpha   90.00
_cell.angle_beta   90.00
_cell.angle_gamma   90.00
#
_symmetry.space_group_name_H-M   'P 1'
#
loop_
_entity.id
_entity.type
_entity.pdbx_description
1 polymer ?
#
loop_
_entity_poly.entity_id
_entity_poly.type
_entity_poly.pdbx_seq_one_letter_code
_entity_poly.pdbx_strand_id
1 'polypeptide(L)'
;MPAPVPPDDADAWYAPGVREQDEIYPGVVVTVRRDDRFQYEVREPVLGPDATEMLTTVESYFDGANIERPRTREGAIERMDSGFDPKHRRVIDRLVDCSPATRRRIAYHALCSLACLGELTPYALDDRIDVADVTDDGVVVHTEDYAPVETDLGADPDYIDRFASERVGRHTVRFHEFEVPVVVYREHLLGSDPFTTKYAVREPDLLPGDEELIEACKERVWETSVDGLVEDSVAFVRDRASSLLARQLTVRNTTEWLDAARYRVRAALSELDLAVPPVDRRFADDRLDDLLYYVLRDLVGHGKLTIPIRDHTLEDIEANRVGERVKVLPRTDLGHDGRVPTNLSFDSESAFVNVVTQLAADDGTELNASNPSAKVNIDPEGGVHDSEETIRCAVALPTISEDGPHISIRKQSADAMTPVDLVERDSLPTELVALLWLLYESHGVVLFSGPTGAGKTTLLNAHMPFIPYRDRPISIDEGSREVRIPHETGVSLTTRDHERDHRRVTMADLMTQCNYLNPDVEVIAEINTPASFETFAETLNTGHGVLGTTHAADIETLVNRVIEKGVPTYLLEEIDLVVFPRHVGGDRYVGEVVEFVDDPIHDRCETIEKDGETIHYNTLCRRGRDGTFELAYDHPQLGDDHRRVGTDVFDRLATLRDEPVEAVEETFHRRHRYVQYLVREGVTDFTELFGVLADLETNEAATVERLRRTEATADPLHIEVGEDGD
;
A
#
# COMPACT_ATOMS: atom_id res chain seq x y z
N MET A 1 24.65 22.16 36.07
CA MET A 1 25.69 22.06 37.11
C MET A 1 25.03 21.74 38.44
N PRO A 2 24.99 20.47 38.86
CA PRO A 2 24.53 20.09 40.19
C PRO A 2 25.33 20.83 41.28
N ALA A 3 24.75 20.97 42.47
CA ALA A 3 25.43 21.63 43.59
C ALA A 3 26.73 20.87 43.94
N PRO A 4 27.84 21.56 44.23
CA PRO A 4 29.09 20.88 44.55
C PRO A 4 28.96 20.10 45.85
N VAL A 5 29.02 18.76 45.74
CA VAL A 5 29.25 17.81 46.83
C VAL A 5 30.74 17.76 47.18
N PRO A 6 31.17 17.24 48.34
CA PRO A 6 32.59 17.13 48.71
C PRO A 6 33.45 16.35 47.70
N PRO A 7 34.77 16.61 47.60
CA PRO A 7 35.66 15.93 46.64
C PRO A 7 35.80 14.42 46.82
N ASP A 8 35.56 13.95 48.04
CA ASP A 8 35.60 12.54 48.41
C ASP A 8 34.22 11.87 48.28
N ASP A 9 33.21 12.60 47.80
CA ASP A 9 31.90 12.06 47.48
C ASP A 9 32.02 11.29 46.15
N ALA A 10 31.69 9.99 46.20
CA ALA A 10 31.78 9.13 45.03
C ALA A 10 30.91 9.65 43.87
N ASP A 11 29.86 10.43 44.16
CA ASP A 11 28.92 10.99 43.19
C ASP A 11 29.31 12.39 42.66
N ALA A 12 30.47 12.91 43.08
CA ALA A 12 30.96 14.17 42.55
C ALA A 12 31.36 14.03 41.07
N TRP A 13 30.87 14.93 40.21
CA TRP A 13 31.24 15.00 38.79
C TRP A 13 32.76 15.15 38.53
N TYR A 14 33.52 15.49 39.57
CA TYR A 14 34.96 15.67 39.55
C TYR A 14 35.72 14.62 40.37
N ALA A 15 35.04 13.55 40.80
CA ALA A 15 35.69 12.41 41.43
C ALA A 15 36.69 11.77 40.45
N PRO A 16 37.85 11.26 40.91
CA PRO A 16 38.93 10.81 40.02
C PRO A 16 38.56 9.72 38.99
N GLY A 17 37.53 8.92 39.26
CA GLY A 17 37.03 7.86 38.39
C GLY A 17 35.97 8.31 37.39
N VAL A 18 35.36 9.48 37.55
CA VAL A 18 34.31 9.99 36.66
C VAL A 18 34.95 10.54 35.38
N ARG A 19 34.44 10.10 34.23
CA ARG A 19 34.88 10.55 32.90
C ARG A 19 33.87 11.49 32.28
N GLU A 20 32.60 11.18 32.46
CA GLU A 20 31.48 11.94 31.93
C GLU A 20 30.30 11.85 32.91
N GLN A 21 29.55 12.94 33.05
CA GLN A 21 28.35 12.97 33.88
C GLN A 21 27.36 14.01 33.36
N ASP A 22 26.17 13.56 32.97
CA ASP A 22 25.17 14.40 32.31
C ASP A 22 23.76 14.11 32.81
N GLU A 23 22.92 15.14 32.81
CA GLU A 23 21.49 15.02 33.08
C GLU A 23 20.75 14.86 31.76
N ILE A 24 20.42 13.62 31.41
CA ILE A 24 19.79 13.25 30.13
C ILE A 24 18.27 13.49 30.13
N TYR A 25 17.66 13.50 31.32
CA TYR A 25 16.25 13.81 31.53
C TYR A 25 16.10 14.44 32.92
N PRO A 26 15.09 15.29 33.20
CA PRO A 26 14.96 15.93 34.51
C PRO A 26 15.04 14.97 35.72
N GLY A 27 16.15 15.04 36.45
CA GLY A 27 16.45 14.19 37.60
C GLY A 27 17.02 12.79 37.29
N VAL A 28 17.29 12.49 36.02
CA VAL A 28 18.01 11.29 35.56
C VAL A 28 19.42 11.71 35.17
N VAL A 29 20.41 11.20 35.90
CA VAL A 29 21.82 11.51 35.67
C VAL A 29 22.56 10.24 35.29
N VAL A 30 23.23 10.28 34.15
CA VAL A 30 24.14 9.22 33.69
C VAL A 30 25.56 9.59 34.10
N THR A 31 26.33 8.61 34.55
CA THR A 31 27.76 8.78 34.85
C THR A 31 28.56 7.66 34.20
N VAL A 32 29.53 8.03 33.36
CA VAL A 32 30.54 7.08 32.85
C VAL A 32 31.73 7.12 33.80
N ARG A 33 31.96 6.02 34.54
CA ARG A 33 33.13 5.85 35.41
C ARG A 33 34.16 4.94 34.77
N ARG A 34 35.42 5.13 35.13
CA ARG A 34 36.54 4.26 34.74
C ARG A 34 37.41 3.94 35.95
N ASP A 35 37.25 2.72 36.44
CA ASP A 35 38.18 2.07 37.35
C ASP A 35 39.13 1.18 36.51
N ASP A 36 38.77 -0.09 36.29
CA ASP A 36 39.49 -1.03 35.41
C ASP A 36 38.87 -1.10 34.00
N ARG A 37 37.54 -1.03 33.92
CA ARG A 37 36.72 -0.94 32.69
C ARG A 37 35.83 0.30 32.76
N PHE A 38 35.20 0.67 31.64
CA PHE A 38 34.19 1.73 31.64
C PHE A 38 32.86 1.17 32.13
N GLN A 39 32.24 1.87 33.07
CA GLN A 39 30.93 1.53 33.65
C GLN A 39 29.95 2.67 33.40
N TYR A 40 28.72 2.30 33.02
CA TYR A 40 27.61 3.18 32.73
C TYR A 40 26.62 3.11 33.88
N GLU A 41 26.61 4.13 34.73
CA GLU A 41 25.74 4.19 35.89
C GLU A 41 24.59 5.17 35.67
N VAL A 42 23.37 4.72 35.93
CA VAL A 42 22.16 5.54 35.85
C VAL A 42 21.66 5.87 37.26
N ARG A 43 21.47 7.15 37.54
CA ARG A 43 20.80 7.63 38.76
C ARG A 43 19.48 8.28 38.43
N GLU A 44 18.40 7.65 38.86
CA GLU A 44 17.02 8.11 38.65
C GLU A 44 16.48 8.99 39.79
N PRO A 45 15.32 9.66 39.60
CA PRO A 45 14.67 10.44 40.65
C PRO A 45 14.27 9.59 41.87
N VAL A 46 14.83 9.92 43.04
CA VAL A 46 14.58 9.17 44.29
C VAL A 46 13.13 9.26 44.75
N LEU A 47 12.49 8.10 44.95
CA LEU A 47 11.20 7.95 45.62
C LEU A 47 11.39 7.66 47.11
N GLY A 48 10.64 8.38 47.96
CA GLY A 48 10.50 8.02 49.36
C GLY A 48 9.48 6.91 49.55
N PRO A 49 9.41 6.27 50.74
CA PRO A 49 8.52 5.11 50.99
C PRO A 49 7.06 5.35 50.60
N ASP A 50 6.48 6.49 50.99
CA ASP A 50 5.09 6.84 50.66
C ASP A 50 4.87 6.99 49.15
N ALA A 51 5.86 7.52 48.43
CA ALA A 51 5.79 7.70 46.99
C ALA A 51 5.94 6.36 46.25
N THR A 52 6.73 5.43 46.79
CA THR A 52 6.82 4.06 46.29
C THR A 52 5.50 3.31 46.45
N GLU A 53 4.82 3.44 47.60
CA GLU A 53 3.50 2.81 47.79
C GLU A 53 2.44 3.40 46.84
N MET A 54 2.48 4.71 46.61
CA MET A 54 1.62 5.37 45.60
C MET A 54 1.92 4.87 44.18
N LEU A 55 3.19 4.72 43.81
CA LEU A 55 3.57 4.14 42.51
C LEU A 55 3.03 2.72 42.37
N THR A 56 3.22 1.86 43.38
CA THR A 56 2.67 0.49 43.37
C THR A 56 1.15 0.48 43.24
N THR A 57 0.45 1.45 43.85
CA THR A 57 -1.00 1.61 43.70
C THR A 57 -1.38 1.97 42.26
N VAL A 58 -0.62 2.88 41.63
CA VAL A 58 -0.80 3.24 40.21
C VAL A 58 -0.56 2.02 39.32
N GLU A 59 0.56 1.31 39.50
CA GLU A 59 0.90 0.12 38.72
C GLU A 59 -0.14 -0.98 38.88
N SER A 60 -0.60 -1.23 40.10
CA SER A 60 -1.65 -2.21 40.38
C SER A 60 -3.00 -1.83 39.76
N TYR A 61 -3.30 -0.53 39.64
CA TYR A 61 -4.52 -0.09 38.98
C TYR A 61 -4.47 -0.39 37.48
N PHE A 62 -3.34 -0.12 36.84
CA PHE A 62 -3.12 -0.37 35.42
C PHE A 62 -2.74 -1.82 35.11
N ASP A 63 -2.80 -2.71 36.11
CA ASP A 63 -2.65 -4.14 35.88
C ASP A 63 -3.81 -4.64 35.00
N GLY A 64 -3.47 -5.23 33.85
CA GLY A 64 -4.44 -5.59 32.81
C GLY A 64 -4.93 -4.43 31.92
N ALA A 65 -4.38 -3.22 32.03
CA ALA A 65 -4.57 -2.17 31.03
C ALA A 65 -3.79 -2.50 29.75
N ASN A 66 -4.35 -2.16 28.60
CA ASN A 66 -3.65 -2.29 27.32
C ASN A 66 -3.02 -0.95 26.95
N ILE A 67 -1.86 -0.66 27.53
CA ILE A 67 -1.06 0.53 27.22
C ILE A 67 0.01 0.13 26.20
N GLU A 68 -0.06 0.70 25.01
CA GLU A 68 0.89 0.36 23.96
C GLU A 68 2.26 1.01 24.24
N ARG A 69 3.22 0.15 24.56
CA ARG A 69 4.61 0.53 24.71
C ARG A 69 5.28 0.80 23.35
N PRO A 70 6.16 1.81 23.26
CA PRO A 70 7.01 2.06 22.10
C PRO A 70 7.74 0.82 21.59
N ARG A 71 7.99 0.78 20.28
CA ARG A 71 8.72 -0.30 19.60
C ARG A 71 10.19 0.02 19.36
N THR A 72 10.57 1.28 19.54
CA THR A 72 11.92 1.78 19.31
C THR A 72 12.32 2.71 20.43
N ARG A 73 13.63 2.97 20.55
CA ARG A 73 14.19 3.93 21.50
C ARG A 73 13.65 5.34 21.28
N GLU A 74 13.57 5.81 20.03
CA GLU A 74 13.01 7.13 19.71
C GLU A 74 11.55 7.23 20.13
N GLY A 75 10.78 6.15 20.00
CA GLY A 75 9.40 6.11 20.49
C GLY A 75 9.31 6.21 22.02
N ALA A 76 10.30 5.71 22.76
CA ALA A 76 10.38 5.85 24.22
C ALA A 76 10.68 7.30 24.62
N ILE A 77 11.62 7.95 23.92
CA ILE A 77 11.91 9.39 24.09
C ILE A 77 10.63 10.22 23.84
N GLU A 78 9.97 10.01 22.70
CA GLU A 78 8.71 10.71 22.38
C GLU A 78 7.63 10.50 23.44
N ARG A 79 7.48 9.27 23.97
CA ARG A 79 6.50 8.98 25.03
C ARG A 79 6.88 9.68 26.34
N MET A 80 8.15 9.69 26.72
CA MET A 80 8.65 10.37 27.92
C MET A 80 8.47 11.89 27.86
N ASP A 81 8.67 12.49 26.68
CA ASP A 81 8.46 13.92 26.44
C ASP A 81 6.97 14.30 26.45
N SER A 82 6.12 13.47 25.83
CA SER A 82 4.67 13.68 25.80
C SER A 82 3.99 13.42 27.16
N GLY A 83 4.59 12.53 27.97
CA GLY A 83 4.01 11.97 29.17
C GLY A 83 2.73 11.17 28.94
N PHE A 84 1.94 10.99 30.01
CA PHE A 84 0.63 10.36 29.92
C PHE A 84 -0.38 11.29 29.25
N ASP A 85 -1.23 10.73 28.39
CA ASP A 85 -2.39 11.43 27.84
C ASP A 85 -3.37 11.87 28.96
N PRO A 86 -4.37 12.72 28.65
CA PRO A 86 -5.27 13.24 29.66
C PRO A 86 -6.09 12.18 30.41
N LYS A 87 -6.49 11.06 29.79
CA LYS A 87 -7.31 10.03 30.46
C LYS A 87 -6.47 9.29 31.52
N HIS A 88 -5.24 8.90 31.19
CA HIS A 88 -4.32 8.27 32.14
C HIS A 88 -3.92 9.24 33.26
N ARG A 89 -3.63 10.49 32.91
CA ARG A 89 -3.28 11.53 33.89
C ARG A 89 -4.39 11.76 34.91
N ARG A 90 -5.66 11.81 34.48
CA ARG A 90 -6.82 11.95 35.38
C ARG A 90 -6.94 10.78 36.35
N VAL A 91 -6.67 9.55 35.90
CA VAL A 91 -6.67 8.36 36.76
C VAL A 91 -5.54 8.46 37.79
N ILE A 92 -4.31 8.71 37.33
CA ILE A 92 -3.15 8.85 38.21
C ILE A 92 -3.41 9.92 39.27
N ASP A 93 -3.96 11.08 38.87
CA ASP A 93 -4.28 12.19 39.79
C ASP A 93 -5.35 11.84 40.84
N ARG A 94 -6.20 10.84 40.59
CA ARG A 94 -7.15 10.32 41.58
C ARG A 94 -6.52 9.31 42.52
N LEU A 95 -5.48 8.61 42.09
CA LEU A 95 -4.78 7.58 42.86
C LEU A 95 -3.69 8.17 43.77
N VAL A 96 -3.12 9.31 43.39
CA VAL A 96 -2.01 9.93 44.12
C VAL A 96 -2.41 11.28 44.72
N ASP A 97 -2.30 11.40 46.06
CA ASP A 97 -2.45 12.68 46.77
C ASP A 97 -1.08 13.10 47.33
N CYS A 98 -0.36 13.93 46.57
CA CYS A 98 1.02 14.28 46.91
C CYS A 98 1.44 15.65 46.38
N SER A 99 2.63 16.10 46.80
CA SER A 99 3.21 17.36 46.32
C SER A 99 3.50 17.32 44.81
N PRO A 100 3.51 18.47 44.10
CA PRO A 100 3.87 18.51 42.68
C PRO A 100 5.28 17.97 42.36
N ALA A 101 6.21 18.00 43.31
CA ALA A 101 7.53 17.42 43.14
C ALA A 101 7.48 15.89 43.23
N THR A 102 6.79 15.35 44.24
CA THR A 102 6.58 13.90 44.40
C THR A 102 5.81 13.34 43.20
N ARG A 103 4.76 14.04 42.75
CA ARG A 103 3.96 13.67 41.58
C ARG A 103 4.80 13.52 40.32
N ARG A 104 5.74 14.44 40.06
CA ARG A 104 6.63 14.35 38.90
C ARG A 104 7.53 13.11 38.94
N ARG A 105 8.01 12.73 40.13
CA ARG A 105 8.81 11.51 40.29
C ARG A 105 7.98 10.25 40.11
N ILE A 106 6.77 10.20 40.68
CA ILE A 106 5.85 9.09 40.46
C ILE A 106 5.49 8.98 38.97
N ALA A 107 5.22 10.10 38.30
CA ALA A 107 4.91 10.10 36.87
C ALA A 107 6.08 9.60 36.02
N TYR A 108 7.32 9.99 36.34
CA TYR A 108 8.51 9.45 35.69
C TYR A 108 8.59 7.92 35.81
N HIS A 109 8.51 7.40 37.04
CA HIS A 109 8.61 5.96 37.28
C HIS A 109 7.43 5.19 36.66
N ALA A 110 6.22 5.74 36.74
CA ALA A 110 5.04 5.16 36.10
C ALA A 110 5.15 5.17 34.57
N LEU A 111 5.76 6.19 33.95
CA LEU A 111 6.01 6.20 32.52
C LEU A 111 7.01 5.11 32.13
N CYS A 112 8.10 4.98 32.88
CA CYS A 112 9.10 3.93 32.67
C CYS A 112 8.45 2.54 32.77
N SER A 113 7.75 2.28 33.87
CA SER A 113 7.20 0.97 34.17
C SER A 113 5.95 0.61 33.36
N LEU A 114 5.06 1.55 33.04
CA LEU A 114 3.79 1.26 32.35
C LEU A 114 3.79 1.56 30.85
N ALA A 115 4.49 2.61 30.42
CA ALA A 115 4.32 3.18 29.07
C ALA A 115 5.58 3.19 28.21
N CYS A 116 6.75 2.89 28.77
CA CYS A 116 8.05 2.88 28.08
C CYS A 116 8.73 1.50 28.21
N LEU A 117 10.07 1.46 28.33
CA LEU A 117 10.89 0.26 28.23
C LEU A 117 11.37 -0.25 29.60
N GLY A 118 10.62 0.02 30.69
CA GLY A 118 11.00 -0.43 32.02
C GLY A 118 12.37 0.13 32.44
N GLU A 119 13.25 -0.74 32.94
CA GLU A 119 14.61 -0.40 33.36
C GLU A 119 15.54 0.06 32.22
N LEU A 120 15.18 -0.22 30.96
CA LEU A 120 15.89 0.28 29.78
C LEU A 120 15.50 1.72 29.43
N THR A 121 14.43 2.27 30.00
CA THR A 121 13.96 3.63 29.68
C THR A 121 15.03 4.71 29.90
N PRO A 122 15.81 4.73 31.00
CA PRO A 122 16.85 5.73 31.20
C PRO A 122 17.97 5.64 30.16
N TYR A 123 18.34 4.42 29.75
CA TYR A 123 19.33 4.21 28.69
C TYR A 123 18.77 4.67 27.34
N ALA A 124 17.48 4.46 27.09
CA ALA A 124 16.81 4.92 25.88
C ALA A 124 16.82 6.45 25.74
N LEU A 125 16.80 7.18 26.87
CA LEU A 125 16.80 8.63 26.91
C LEU A 125 18.15 9.29 26.63
N ASP A 126 19.25 8.55 26.70
CA ASP A 126 20.57 9.07 26.34
C ASP A 126 20.77 8.94 24.84
N ASP A 127 20.72 10.03 24.09
CA ASP A 127 20.88 10.06 22.63
C ASP A 127 22.31 9.69 22.17
N ARG A 128 23.30 9.76 23.05
CA ARG A 128 24.72 9.45 22.77
C ARG A 128 25.03 7.96 22.72
N ILE A 129 24.12 7.09 23.16
CA ILE A 129 24.28 5.65 22.97
C ILE A 129 24.08 5.34 21.48
N ASP A 130 25.09 4.80 20.83
CA ASP A 130 25.03 4.43 19.41
C ASP A 130 24.53 3.00 19.22
N VAL A 131 25.07 2.06 20.01
CA VAL A 131 24.82 0.62 19.88
C VAL A 131 24.75 0.00 21.27
N ALA A 132 23.91 -1.03 21.42
CA ALA A 132 23.89 -1.88 22.59
C ALA A 132 24.07 -3.35 22.21
N ASP A 133 25.01 -4.03 22.87
CA ASP A 133 25.29 -5.44 22.71
C ASP A 133 24.86 -6.22 23.95
N VAL A 134 24.26 -7.38 23.75
CA VAL A 134 23.93 -8.32 24.83
C VAL A 134 25.06 -9.33 24.97
N THR A 135 25.60 -9.46 26.18
CA THR A 135 26.63 -10.44 26.53
C THR A 135 26.14 -11.42 27.59
N ASP A 136 26.84 -12.53 27.80
CA ASP A 136 26.52 -13.50 28.87
C ASP A 136 26.49 -12.86 30.28
N ASP A 137 27.22 -11.75 30.45
CA ASP A 137 27.39 -11.07 31.74
C ASP A 137 26.49 -9.82 31.91
N GLY A 138 25.75 -9.39 30.87
CA GLY A 138 24.92 -8.19 30.91
C GLY A 138 24.84 -7.43 29.57
N VAL A 139 24.14 -6.28 29.57
CA VAL A 139 24.11 -5.37 28.41
C VAL A 139 25.32 -4.44 28.45
N VAL A 140 25.95 -4.26 27.30
CA VAL A 140 27.06 -3.34 27.07
C VAL A 140 26.60 -2.27 26.09
N VAL A 141 26.85 -1.00 26.41
CA VAL A 141 26.52 0.11 25.52
C VAL A 141 27.80 0.71 24.93
N HIS A 142 27.69 1.18 23.69
CA HIS A 142 28.70 1.97 23.01
C HIS A 142 28.14 3.38 22.88
N THR A 143 28.89 4.34 23.40
CA THR A 143 28.59 5.77 23.29
C THR A 143 29.53 6.41 22.27
N GLU A 144 29.20 7.61 21.80
CA GLU A 144 30.05 8.37 20.86
C GLU A 144 31.53 8.42 21.29
N ASP A 145 31.78 8.56 22.60
CA ASP A 145 33.12 8.77 23.16
C ASP A 145 33.71 7.52 23.87
N TYR A 146 32.90 6.53 24.22
CA TYR A 146 33.30 5.38 25.03
C TYR A 146 32.69 4.07 24.54
N ALA A 147 33.55 3.09 24.27
CA ALA A 147 33.17 1.75 23.81
C ALA A 147 34.24 0.71 24.21
N PRO A 148 33.88 -0.46 24.77
CA PRO A 148 32.59 -0.83 25.37
C PRO A 148 32.40 -0.22 26.77
N VAL A 149 31.15 0.07 27.16
CA VAL A 149 30.78 0.52 28.51
C VAL A 149 29.79 -0.48 29.14
N GLU A 150 30.16 -1.05 30.27
CA GLU A 150 29.35 -2.05 30.98
C GLU A 150 28.20 -1.37 31.73
N THR A 151 26.98 -1.90 31.62
CA THR A 151 25.80 -1.39 32.36
C THR A 151 25.50 -2.27 33.59
N ASP A 152 24.64 -1.77 34.48
CA ASP A 152 24.12 -2.55 35.62
C ASP A 152 22.94 -3.48 35.23
N LEU A 153 22.59 -3.56 33.95
CA LEU A 153 21.47 -4.37 33.46
C LEU A 153 21.82 -5.85 33.43
N GLY A 154 20.79 -6.69 33.64
CA GLY A 154 20.92 -8.14 33.48
C GLY A 154 21.25 -8.55 32.03
N ALA A 155 21.52 -9.84 31.82
CA ALA A 155 21.85 -10.38 30.49
C ALA A 155 20.64 -10.46 29.53
N ASP A 156 19.41 -10.33 30.03
CA ASP A 156 18.19 -10.37 29.20
C ASP A 156 17.13 -9.44 29.82
N PRO A 157 17.33 -8.11 29.77
CA PRO A 157 16.38 -7.17 30.33
C PRO A 157 15.10 -7.11 29.47
N ASP A 158 13.96 -6.89 30.12
CA ASP A 158 12.69 -6.75 29.42
C ASP A 158 12.78 -5.63 28.37
N TYR A 159 12.25 -5.90 27.17
CA TYR A 159 12.20 -4.97 26.04
C TYR A 159 13.54 -4.64 25.37
N ILE A 160 14.58 -5.46 25.57
CA ILE A 160 15.88 -5.30 24.90
C ILE A 160 15.77 -5.27 23.36
N ASP A 161 14.84 -6.04 22.80
CA ASP A 161 14.50 -6.05 21.37
C ASP A 161 14.09 -4.65 20.88
N ARG A 162 13.28 -3.94 21.67
CA ARG A 162 12.75 -2.61 21.35
C ARG A 162 13.76 -1.51 21.59
N PHE A 163 14.59 -1.68 22.61
CA PHE A 163 15.70 -0.75 22.87
C PHE A 163 16.73 -0.77 21.75
N ALA A 164 17.04 -1.96 21.21
CA ALA A 164 17.95 -2.14 20.08
C ALA A 164 17.29 -1.93 18.70
N SER A 165 16.03 -1.48 18.66
CA SER A 165 15.30 -1.26 17.41
C SER A 165 15.42 0.18 16.91
N GLU A 166 15.67 0.33 15.62
CA GLU A 166 15.73 1.60 14.90
C GLU A 166 14.41 1.84 14.14
N ARG A 167 13.90 3.07 14.16
CA ARG A 167 12.73 3.44 13.34
C ARG A 167 13.13 3.70 11.88
N VAL A 168 12.55 2.92 10.97
CA VAL A 168 12.75 3.05 9.51
C VAL A 168 11.78 4.09 8.92
N GLY A 169 10.55 4.11 9.39
CA GLY A 169 9.52 4.97 8.83
C GLY A 169 8.32 5.16 9.75
N ARG A 170 7.58 6.24 9.53
CA ARG A 170 6.34 6.54 10.23
C ARG A 170 5.40 7.29 9.30
N HIS A 171 4.14 6.87 9.30
CA HIS A 171 3.05 7.55 8.62
C HIS A 171 1.76 7.34 9.41
N THR A 172 0.64 7.81 8.88
CA THR A 172 -0.67 7.72 9.52
C THR A 172 -1.68 7.23 8.51
N VAL A 173 -2.52 6.31 8.95
CA VAL A 173 -3.62 5.76 8.15
C VAL A 173 -4.93 6.28 8.72
N ARG A 174 -5.77 6.86 7.87
CA ARG A 174 -7.06 7.40 8.26
C ARG A 174 -8.11 6.29 8.30
N PHE A 175 -8.88 6.23 9.38
CA PHE A 175 -10.09 5.42 9.50
C PHE A 175 -11.23 6.32 9.99
N HIS A 176 -12.10 6.75 9.08
CA HIS A 176 -13.08 7.81 9.35
C HIS A 176 -12.42 9.06 9.97
N GLU A 177 -12.86 9.50 11.15
CA GLU A 177 -12.22 10.60 11.89
C GLU A 177 -10.92 10.24 12.61
N PHE A 178 -10.53 8.96 12.66
CA PHE A 178 -9.37 8.49 13.40
C PHE A 178 -8.11 8.52 12.53
N GLU A 179 -7.06 9.13 13.06
CA GLU A 179 -5.72 9.13 12.49
C GLU A 179 -4.86 8.11 13.25
N VAL A 180 -4.67 6.91 12.69
CA VAL A 180 -3.96 5.82 13.36
C VAL A 180 -2.48 5.80 12.93
N PRO A 181 -1.53 6.01 13.85
CA PRO A 181 -0.12 5.99 13.51
C PRO A 181 0.36 4.59 13.16
N VAL A 182 1.22 4.52 12.15
CA VAL A 182 1.94 3.31 11.75
C VAL A 182 3.43 3.56 11.86
N VAL A 183 4.17 2.60 12.41
CA VAL A 183 5.62 2.68 12.58
C VAL A 183 6.26 1.44 11.95
N VAL A 184 7.18 1.65 11.04
CA VAL A 184 8.09 0.60 10.54
C VAL A 184 9.41 0.73 11.29
N TYR A 185 9.90 -0.38 11.82
CA TYR A 185 11.15 -0.42 12.58
C TYR A 185 11.98 -1.66 12.23
N ARG A 186 13.28 -1.57 12.47
CA ARG A 186 14.25 -2.64 12.26
C ARG A 186 14.86 -3.07 13.59
N GLU A 187 14.75 -4.34 13.90
CA GLU A 187 15.36 -4.96 15.06
C GLU A 187 16.75 -5.51 14.68
N HIS A 188 17.76 -5.11 15.44
CA HIS A 188 19.16 -5.49 15.20
C HIS A 188 19.64 -6.65 16.10
N LEU A 189 18.74 -7.24 16.91
CA LEU A 189 19.08 -8.30 17.84
C LEU A 189 19.12 -9.66 17.13
N LEU A 190 20.29 -10.29 17.10
CA LEU A 190 20.47 -11.59 16.44
C LEU A 190 19.85 -12.73 17.26
N GLY A 191 19.05 -13.57 16.62
CA GLY A 191 18.55 -14.82 17.19
C GLY A 191 17.22 -14.73 17.97
N SER A 192 16.62 -13.55 18.12
CA SER A 192 15.28 -13.36 18.69
C SER A 192 14.18 -13.64 17.66
N ASP A 193 14.23 -12.97 16.52
CA ASP A 193 13.23 -13.02 15.45
C ASP A 193 13.94 -13.15 14.09
N PRO A 194 13.56 -14.10 13.22
CA PRO A 194 14.11 -14.18 11.86
C PRO A 194 13.75 -12.95 11.01
N PHE A 195 12.70 -12.21 11.38
CA PHE A 195 12.31 -10.98 10.69
C PHE A 195 12.97 -9.76 11.34
N THR A 196 13.85 -9.10 10.59
CA THR A 196 14.54 -7.89 11.04
C THR A 196 13.66 -6.66 10.93
N THR A 197 12.87 -6.54 9.85
CA THR A 197 11.97 -5.39 9.65
C THR A 197 10.55 -5.74 10.10
N LYS A 198 9.89 -4.82 10.81
CA LYS A 198 8.57 -5.03 11.43
C LYS A 198 7.67 -3.81 11.20
N TYR A 199 6.37 -4.06 11.12
CA TYR A 199 5.33 -3.05 10.89
C TYR A 199 4.38 -2.98 12.09
N ALA A 200 4.24 -1.83 12.74
CA ALA A 200 3.41 -1.68 13.94
C ALA A 200 2.27 -0.68 13.71
N VAL A 201 1.03 -1.14 13.92
CA VAL A 201 -0.16 -0.28 14.00
C VAL A 201 -0.36 0.14 15.46
N ARG A 202 -0.43 1.45 15.70
CA ARG A 202 -0.59 2.03 17.04
C ARG A 202 -2.04 2.38 17.31
N GLU A 203 -2.81 1.39 17.73
CA GLU A 203 -4.21 1.58 18.13
C GLU A 203 -4.31 2.35 19.46
N PRO A 204 -5.47 2.99 19.77
CA PRO A 204 -5.62 3.78 20.99
C PRO A 204 -5.48 2.96 22.29
N ASP A 205 -4.73 3.47 23.27
CA ASP A 205 -4.53 2.81 24.57
C ASP A 205 -5.89 2.57 25.30
N LEU A 206 -6.06 1.44 25.98
CA LEU A 206 -7.29 1.12 26.73
C LEU A 206 -7.06 1.12 28.25
N LEU A 207 -8.02 1.68 29.01
CA LEU A 207 -8.01 1.62 30.47
C LEU A 207 -8.54 0.26 30.97
N PRO A 208 -8.25 -0.13 32.22
CA PRO A 208 -8.84 -1.32 32.83
C PRO A 208 -10.37 -1.33 32.72
N GLY A 209 -10.90 -2.44 32.21
CA GLY A 209 -12.34 -2.66 32.01
C GLY A 209 -12.94 -2.00 30.75
N ASP A 210 -12.14 -1.36 29.89
CA ASP A 210 -12.61 -0.80 28.62
C ASP A 210 -12.98 -1.89 27.61
N GLU A 211 -12.25 -3.00 27.56
CA GLU A 211 -12.58 -4.14 26.70
C GLU A 211 -13.99 -4.68 27.00
N GLU A 212 -14.36 -4.79 28.29
CA GLU A 212 -15.72 -5.21 28.69
C GLU A 212 -16.79 -4.20 28.23
N LEU A 213 -16.48 -2.90 28.24
CA LEU A 213 -17.40 -1.86 27.75
C LEU A 213 -17.57 -1.96 26.24
N ILE A 214 -16.48 -2.21 25.50
CA ILE A 214 -16.49 -2.39 24.05
C ILE A 214 -17.35 -3.61 23.70
N GLU A 215 -17.09 -4.78 24.29
CA GLU A 215 -17.87 -5.99 24.02
C GLU A 215 -19.36 -5.81 24.36
N ALA A 216 -19.68 -5.27 25.54
CA ALA A 216 -21.06 -5.01 25.93
C ALA A 216 -21.74 -3.96 25.04
N CYS A 217 -20.99 -3.02 24.45
CA CYS A 217 -21.52 -2.09 23.46
C CYS A 217 -21.80 -2.80 22.14
N LYS A 218 -20.86 -3.60 21.64
CA LYS A 218 -21.00 -4.35 20.37
C LYS A 218 -22.21 -5.28 20.39
N GLU A 219 -22.39 -6.06 21.46
CA GLU A 219 -23.57 -6.93 21.62
C GLU A 219 -24.88 -6.13 21.54
N ARG A 220 -24.96 -4.98 22.21
CA ARG A 220 -26.18 -4.16 22.23
C ARG A 220 -26.47 -3.45 20.92
N VAL A 221 -25.43 -3.06 20.19
CA VAL A 221 -25.59 -2.52 18.83
C VAL A 221 -26.15 -3.62 17.93
N TRP A 222 -25.60 -4.84 18.01
CA TRP A 222 -26.04 -6.01 17.24
C TRP A 222 -27.49 -6.45 17.55
N GLU A 223 -27.88 -6.47 18.82
CA GLU A 223 -29.24 -6.85 19.24
C GLU A 223 -30.33 -5.85 18.85
N THR A 224 -29.97 -4.62 18.47
CA THR A 224 -30.94 -3.58 18.16
C THR A 224 -31.58 -3.89 16.80
N SER A 225 -32.85 -4.31 16.80
CA SER A 225 -33.64 -4.45 15.57
C SER A 225 -33.78 -3.10 14.88
N VAL A 226 -33.32 -3.00 13.63
CA VAL A 226 -33.52 -1.82 12.80
C VAL A 226 -34.91 -1.90 12.17
N ASP A 227 -35.78 -0.95 12.51
CA ASP A 227 -37.05 -0.73 11.80
C ASP A 227 -36.79 0.11 10.54
N GLY A 228 -36.33 -0.52 9.45
CA GLY A 228 -36.13 0.13 8.14
C GLY A 228 -34.81 -0.20 7.43
N LEU A 229 -34.61 0.38 6.25
CA LEU A 229 -33.32 0.35 5.52
C LEU A 229 -32.37 1.36 6.18
N VAL A 230 -31.20 0.91 6.61
CA VAL A 230 -30.12 1.80 7.06
C VAL A 230 -29.39 2.29 5.81
N GLU A 231 -29.53 3.59 5.49
CA GLU A 231 -28.84 4.19 4.34
C GLU A 231 -27.36 4.48 4.62
N ASP A 232 -27.01 4.76 5.87
CA ASP A 232 -25.62 4.95 6.35
C ASP A 232 -25.38 4.10 7.60
N SER A 233 -24.77 2.93 7.39
CA SER A 233 -24.46 1.97 8.46
C SER A 233 -23.42 2.52 9.43
N VAL A 234 -22.47 3.31 8.94
CA VAL A 234 -21.37 3.89 9.72
C VAL A 234 -21.94 4.89 10.72
N ALA A 235 -22.70 5.88 10.24
CA ALA A 235 -23.32 6.89 11.09
C ALA A 235 -24.26 6.25 12.13
N PHE A 236 -25.04 5.24 11.71
CA PHE A 236 -25.93 4.50 12.60
C PHE A 236 -25.16 3.82 13.75
N VAL A 237 -24.12 3.03 13.43
CA VAL A 237 -23.32 2.33 14.44
C VAL A 237 -22.63 3.34 15.36
N ARG A 238 -22.05 4.41 14.79
CA ARG A 238 -21.36 5.47 15.52
C ARG A 238 -22.27 6.16 16.54
N ASP A 239 -23.39 6.70 16.11
CA ASP A 239 -24.32 7.45 16.97
C ASP A 239 -24.86 6.57 18.10
N ARG A 240 -25.15 5.31 17.77
CA ARG A 240 -25.66 4.34 18.72
C ARG A 240 -24.61 3.94 19.74
N ALA A 241 -23.42 3.56 19.29
CA ALA A 241 -22.30 3.19 20.16
C ALA A 241 -21.94 4.36 21.08
N SER A 242 -21.85 5.57 20.53
CA SER A 242 -21.54 6.79 21.28
C SER A 242 -22.55 7.02 22.41
N SER A 243 -23.84 6.89 22.09
CA SER A 243 -24.92 7.03 23.08
C SER A 243 -24.86 5.97 24.19
N LEU A 244 -24.56 4.71 23.84
CA LEU A 244 -24.48 3.59 24.79
C LEU A 244 -23.28 3.73 25.73
N LEU A 245 -22.10 4.01 25.16
CA LEU A 245 -20.85 4.18 25.87
C LEU A 245 -20.90 5.41 26.77
N ALA A 246 -21.36 6.57 26.27
CA ALA A 246 -21.52 7.78 27.07
C ALA A 246 -22.44 7.56 28.27
N ARG A 247 -23.53 6.78 28.10
CA ARG A 247 -24.42 6.42 29.21
C ARG A 247 -23.73 5.49 30.23
N GLN A 248 -22.93 4.53 29.78
CA GLN A 248 -22.22 3.63 30.70
C GLN A 248 -21.12 4.36 31.48
N LEU A 249 -20.38 5.26 30.83
CA LEU A 249 -19.37 6.10 31.47
C LEU A 249 -20.00 7.06 32.51
N THR A 250 -21.12 7.70 32.18
CA THR A 250 -21.83 8.60 33.12
C THR A 250 -22.47 7.88 34.31
N VAL A 251 -22.96 6.65 34.13
CA VAL A 251 -23.49 5.83 35.24
C VAL A 251 -22.37 5.41 36.21
N ARG A 252 -21.15 5.21 35.71
CA ARG A 252 -19.98 4.86 36.53
C ARG A 252 -19.31 6.09 37.17
N ASN A 253 -19.50 7.32 36.66
CA ASN A 253 -18.89 8.55 37.20
C ASN A 253 -19.86 9.76 37.22
N THR A 254 -20.27 10.22 38.42
CA THR A 254 -21.16 11.39 38.62
C THR A 254 -20.51 12.75 38.33
N THR A 255 -19.19 12.83 38.08
CA THR A 255 -18.45 14.10 37.91
C THR A 255 -18.09 14.42 36.45
N GLU A 256 -18.16 13.47 35.52
CA GLU A 256 -17.68 13.62 34.13
C GLU A 256 -18.69 14.32 33.19
N TRP A 257 -19.96 14.42 33.60
CA TRP A 257 -21.02 15.08 32.82
C TRP A 257 -20.81 16.59 32.61
N LEU A 258 -20.08 17.26 33.52
CA LEU A 258 -19.84 18.71 33.44
C LEU A 258 -18.88 19.09 32.30
N ASP A 259 -18.02 18.18 31.85
CA ASP A 259 -17.01 18.46 30.82
C ASP A 259 -17.44 18.02 29.42
N ALA A 260 -18.22 16.94 29.27
CA ALA A 260 -18.81 16.54 27.98
C ALA A 260 -19.81 17.57 27.41
N ALA A 261 -20.39 18.41 28.26
CA ALA A 261 -21.25 19.52 27.85
C ALA A 261 -20.44 20.73 27.29
N ARG A 262 -19.18 20.89 27.72
CA ARG A 262 -18.31 21.98 27.25
C ARG A 262 -17.72 21.71 25.87
N TYR A 263 -17.54 20.45 25.49
CA TYR A 263 -16.96 20.09 24.19
C TYR A 263 -17.97 20.15 23.03
N ARG A 264 -19.24 19.79 23.28
CA ARG A 264 -20.35 19.98 22.31
C ARG A 264 -20.57 21.43 21.89
N VAL A 265 -20.22 22.38 22.76
CA VAL A 265 -20.27 23.81 22.44
C VAL A 265 -19.05 24.26 21.61
N ARG A 266 -17.91 23.56 21.68
CA ARG A 266 -16.71 23.85 20.87
C ARG A 266 -16.77 23.26 19.47
N ALA A 267 -17.33 22.05 19.30
CA ALA A 267 -17.55 21.46 17.98
C ALA A 267 -18.53 22.29 17.12
N ALA A 268 -19.49 22.97 17.76
CA ALA A 268 -20.40 23.92 17.09
C ALA A 268 -19.74 25.26 16.71
N LEU A 269 -18.51 25.53 17.17
CA LEU A 269 -17.79 26.78 16.90
C LEU A 269 -16.62 26.61 15.94
N SER A 270 -16.23 25.37 15.60
CA SER A 270 -15.18 25.06 14.61
C SER A 270 -15.67 25.06 13.15
N GLU A 271 -16.97 25.29 12.89
CA GLU A 271 -17.48 25.62 11.55
C GLU A 271 -17.05 27.02 11.05
N LEU A 272 -16.35 27.80 11.89
CA LEU A 272 -15.77 29.09 11.53
C LEU A 272 -14.25 28.98 11.50
N ASP A 273 -13.80 28.45 10.38
CA ASP A 273 -12.45 28.39 9.81
C ASP A 273 -11.43 29.34 10.47
N LEU A 274 -10.39 28.76 11.11
CA LEU A 274 -9.06 29.37 11.33
C LEU A 274 -8.08 28.38 12.00
N ALA A 275 -6.97 28.15 11.29
CA ALA A 275 -5.65 27.72 11.73
C ALA A 275 -5.38 26.22 12.00
N VAL A 276 -4.41 25.69 11.25
CA VAL A 276 -3.73 24.39 11.42
C VAL A 276 -2.81 24.44 12.65
N PRO A 277 -2.95 23.53 13.63
CA PRO A 277 -1.93 23.26 14.65
C PRO A 277 -1.07 22.03 14.31
N PRO A 278 0.13 21.92 14.91
CA PRO A 278 1.13 20.91 14.57
C PRO A 278 0.65 19.48 14.90
N VAL A 279 1.29 18.52 14.23
CA VAL A 279 1.01 17.09 14.30
C VAL A 279 1.44 16.55 15.66
N ASP A 280 0.50 16.50 16.60
CA ASP A 280 0.56 15.69 17.82
C ASP A 280 -0.82 15.05 18.02
N ARG A 281 -0.84 13.71 18.03
CA ARG A 281 -1.97 12.80 18.33
C ARG A 281 -3.34 13.49 18.41
N ARG A 282 -4.05 13.63 17.28
CA ARG A 282 -5.45 14.07 17.26
C ARG A 282 -6.43 12.93 17.59
N PHE A 283 -6.15 12.15 18.64
CA PHE A 283 -7.24 11.49 19.36
C PHE A 283 -7.88 12.61 20.17
N ALA A 284 -9.15 12.91 19.93
CA ALA A 284 -9.88 13.79 20.83
C ALA A 284 -9.73 13.24 22.27
N ASP A 285 -9.42 14.12 23.22
CA ASP A 285 -8.96 13.82 24.59
C ASP A 285 -10.02 13.12 25.51
N ASP A 286 -10.84 12.24 24.96
CA ASP A 286 -11.96 11.57 25.60
C ASP A 286 -11.87 10.05 25.42
N ARG A 287 -11.91 9.32 26.55
CA ARG A 287 -11.97 7.86 26.62
C ARG A 287 -13.08 7.30 25.74
N LEU A 288 -14.15 8.06 25.53
CA LEU A 288 -15.24 7.70 24.64
C LEU A 288 -14.78 7.47 23.19
N ASP A 289 -13.90 8.31 22.65
CA ASP A 289 -13.45 8.22 21.27
C ASP A 289 -12.56 7.00 21.05
N ASP A 290 -11.74 6.64 22.04
CA ASP A 290 -10.97 5.39 22.02
C ASP A 290 -11.90 4.17 21.97
N LEU A 291 -12.92 4.13 22.83
CA LEU A 291 -13.91 3.04 22.85
C LEU A 291 -14.68 2.98 21.52
N LEU A 292 -15.04 4.15 20.97
CA LEU A 292 -15.72 4.25 19.68
C LEU A 292 -14.85 3.72 18.54
N TYR A 293 -13.55 4.02 18.53
CA TYR A 293 -12.63 3.47 17.53
C TYR A 293 -12.73 1.95 17.49
N TYR A 294 -12.65 1.25 18.64
CA TYR A 294 -12.71 -0.21 18.66
C TYR A 294 -14.07 -0.77 18.24
N VAL A 295 -15.17 -0.11 18.63
CA VAL A 295 -16.52 -0.53 18.20
C VAL A 295 -16.69 -0.37 16.68
N LEU A 296 -16.26 0.76 16.11
CA LEU A 296 -16.32 1.00 14.67
C LEU A 296 -15.37 0.07 13.92
N ARG A 297 -14.15 -0.12 14.41
CA ARG A 297 -13.16 -1.04 13.82
C ARG A 297 -13.71 -2.46 13.68
N ASP A 298 -14.45 -2.94 14.68
CA ASP A 298 -14.95 -4.31 14.73
C ASP A 298 -16.32 -4.51 14.03
N LEU A 299 -17.19 -3.50 14.01
CA LEU A 299 -18.55 -3.61 13.42
C LEU A 299 -18.69 -3.01 12.03
N VAL A 300 -17.86 -2.02 11.69
CA VAL A 300 -17.90 -1.30 10.40
C VAL A 300 -16.60 -1.56 9.63
N GLY A 301 -15.47 -1.63 10.33
CA GLY A 301 -14.20 -2.00 9.76
C GLY A 301 -14.05 -3.50 9.55
N HIS A 302 -12.81 -3.93 9.38
CA HIS A 302 -12.40 -5.32 9.13
C HIS A 302 -11.64 -5.88 10.34
N GLY A 303 -12.05 -5.51 11.55
CA GLY A 303 -11.39 -5.88 12.81
C GLY A 303 -9.92 -5.49 12.81
N LYS A 304 -9.03 -6.45 13.13
CA LYS A 304 -7.58 -6.23 13.15
C LYS A 304 -6.99 -5.84 11.79
N LEU A 305 -7.66 -6.16 10.68
CA LEU A 305 -7.19 -5.82 9.33
C LEU A 305 -7.62 -4.42 8.86
N THR A 306 -8.41 -3.69 9.65
CA THR A 306 -8.96 -2.36 9.30
C THR A 306 -7.89 -1.39 8.81
N ILE A 307 -6.76 -1.31 9.52
CA ILE A 307 -5.67 -0.39 9.20
C ILE A 307 -4.80 -0.91 8.05
N PRO A 308 -4.29 -2.16 8.06
CA PRO A 308 -3.57 -2.70 6.91
C PRO A 308 -4.34 -2.57 5.57
N ILE A 309 -5.64 -2.86 5.55
CA ILE A 309 -6.46 -2.77 4.33
C ILE A 309 -6.50 -1.33 3.79
N ARG A 310 -6.57 -0.33 4.68
CA ARG A 310 -6.62 1.09 4.32
C ARG A 310 -5.27 1.72 4.03
N ASP A 311 -4.18 1.03 4.35
CA ASP A 311 -2.84 1.56 4.11
C ASP A 311 -2.41 1.37 2.64
N HIS A 312 -2.40 2.44 1.85
CA HIS A 312 -2.02 2.42 0.43
C HIS A 312 -0.54 2.06 0.21
N THR A 313 0.30 2.16 1.25
CA THR A 313 1.72 1.79 1.17
C THR A 313 1.95 0.27 1.13
N LEU A 314 0.90 -0.54 1.33
CA LEU A 314 0.95 -2.00 1.32
C LEU A 314 0.43 -2.59 0.00
N GLU A 315 1.08 -3.65 -0.48
CA GLU A 315 0.67 -4.47 -1.62
C GLU A 315 -0.12 -5.71 -1.17
N ASP A 316 0.43 -6.52 -0.26
CA ASP A 316 -0.20 -7.75 0.20
C ASP A 316 -0.41 -7.74 1.72
N ILE A 317 -1.48 -8.40 2.20
CA ILE A 317 -1.77 -8.60 3.62
C ILE A 317 -2.16 -10.05 3.84
N GLU A 318 -1.55 -10.71 4.83
CA GLU A 318 -1.72 -12.14 5.08
C GLU A 318 -1.98 -12.43 6.56
N ALA A 319 -3.15 -13.01 6.83
CA ALA A 319 -3.49 -13.59 8.13
C ALA A 319 -3.69 -15.10 7.94
N ASN A 320 -2.79 -15.90 8.49
CA ASN A 320 -2.71 -17.33 8.14
C ASN A 320 -3.35 -18.27 9.17
N ARG A 321 -3.31 -17.90 10.46
CA ARG A 321 -3.86 -18.69 11.58
C ARG A 321 -4.00 -17.87 12.85
N VAL A 322 -4.73 -18.45 13.81
CA VAL A 322 -4.93 -17.88 15.15
C VAL A 322 -3.61 -17.83 15.92
N GLY A 323 -3.37 -16.72 16.64
CA GLY A 323 -2.16 -16.46 17.43
C GLY A 323 -0.91 -16.12 16.62
N GLU A 324 -0.99 -16.16 15.28
CA GLU A 324 0.12 -15.76 14.43
C GLU A 324 0.00 -14.28 14.05
N ARG A 325 1.15 -13.59 14.01
CA ARG A 325 1.25 -12.21 13.51
C ARG A 325 0.75 -12.13 12.07
N VAL A 326 -0.10 -11.15 11.77
CA VAL A 326 -0.42 -10.77 10.39
C VAL A 326 0.86 -10.30 9.71
N LYS A 327 1.06 -10.63 8.43
CA LYS A 327 2.18 -10.13 7.63
C LYS A 327 1.65 -9.17 6.58
N VAL A 328 2.50 -8.23 6.22
CA VAL A 328 2.23 -7.30 5.13
C VAL A 328 3.42 -7.27 4.18
N LEU A 329 3.16 -6.96 2.91
CA LEU A 329 4.20 -6.69 1.93
C LEU A 329 4.12 -5.19 1.58
N PRO A 330 5.10 -4.36 1.99
CA PRO A 330 5.17 -2.96 1.59
C PRO A 330 5.42 -2.83 0.08
N ARG A 331 4.87 -1.78 -0.55
CA ARG A 331 5.08 -1.47 -1.98
C ARG A 331 6.48 -0.95 -2.29
N THR A 332 7.09 -0.24 -1.34
CA THR A 332 8.44 0.28 -1.46
C THR A 332 9.42 -0.67 -0.79
N ASP A 333 10.58 -0.90 -1.40
CA ASP A 333 11.64 -1.67 -0.76
C ASP A 333 12.13 -0.94 0.51
N LEU A 334 11.98 -1.60 1.66
CA LEU A 334 12.44 -1.11 2.97
C LEU A 334 13.82 -1.70 3.34
N GLY A 335 14.59 -2.12 2.34
CA GLY A 335 15.87 -2.82 2.49
C GLY A 335 15.68 -4.32 2.73
N HIS A 336 14.54 -4.88 2.34
CA HIS A 336 14.24 -6.31 2.41
C HIS A 336 13.12 -6.68 1.44
N ASP A 337 13.44 -7.51 0.45
CA ASP A 337 12.46 -8.16 -0.42
C ASP A 337 11.70 -9.24 0.37
N GLY A 338 10.63 -8.88 1.08
CA GLY A 338 9.84 -9.89 1.76
C GLY A 338 8.73 -9.43 2.69
N ARG A 339 8.04 -10.43 3.25
CA ARG A 339 6.94 -10.27 4.20
C ARG A 339 7.44 -9.64 5.49
N VAL A 340 6.76 -8.59 5.93
CA VAL A 340 7.02 -7.87 7.18
C VAL A 340 5.96 -8.26 8.22
N PRO A 341 6.31 -8.86 9.37
CA PRO A 341 5.35 -9.20 10.40
C PRO A 341 4.86 -7.94 11.11
N THR A 342 3.60 -8.00 11.53
CA THR A 342 2.94 -6.92 12.27
C THR A 342 2.84 -7.20 13.76
N ASN A 343 2.45 -6.19 14.55
CA ASN A 343 2.02 -6.37 15.95
C ASN A 343 0.58 -6.90 16.08
N LEU A 344 -0.11 -7.16 14.98
CA LEU A 344 -1.50 -7.59 14.97
C LEU A 344 -1.58 -9.12 14.89
N SER A 345 -2.45 -9.72 15.70
CA SER A 345 -2.79 -11.14 15.65
C SER A 345 -4.28 -11.32 15.93
N PHE A 346 -4.83 -12.44 15.45
CA PHE A 346 -6.14 -12.90 15.85
C PHE A 346 -5.98 -13.92 16.98
N ASP A 347 -6.34 -13.55 18.21
CA ASP A 347 -6.12 -14.43 19.37
C ASP A 347 -7.30 -15.38 19.63
N SER A 348 -8.43 -15.16 18.94
CA SER A 348 -9.65 -15.97 19.01
C SER A 348 -10.06 -16.45 17.62
N GLU A 349 -10.27 -17.75 17.48
CA GLU A 349 -10.79 -18.35 16.26
C GLU A 349 -12.15 -17.77 15.88
N SER A 350 -13.04 -17.54 16.85
CA SER A 350 -14.36 -16.95 16.58
C SER A 350 -14.26 -15.52 16.04
N ALA A 351 -13.35 -14.70 16.59
CA ALA A 351 -13.13 -13.36 16.07
C ALA A 351 -12.58 -13.39 14.64
N PHE A 352 -11.68 -14.33 14.35
CA PHE A 352 -11.12 -14.49 13.01
C PHE A 352 -12.17 -15.00 12.00
N VAL A 353 -12.97 -16.00 12.38
CA VAL A 353 -14.10 -16.48 11.57
C VAL A 353 -15.08 -15.36 11.26
N ASN A 354 -15.41 -14.50 12.25
CA ASN A 354 -16.32 -13.38 12.04
C ASN A 354 -15.82 -12.44 10.94
N VAL A 355 -14.53 -12.06 10.96
CA VAL A 355 -13.94 -11.22 9.90
C VAL A 355 -13.96 -11.93 8.55
N VAL A 356 -13.62 -13.22 8.50
CA VAL A 356 -13.69 -14.03 7.27
C VAL A 356 -15.11 -14.05 6.69
N THR A 357 -16.13 -14.27 7.52
CA THR A 357 -17.53 -14.30 7.09
C THR A 357 -18.07 -12.94 6.72
N GLN A 358 -17.63 -11.88 7.39
CA GLN A 358 -18.00 -10.50 7.09
C GLN A 358 -17.46 -10.10 5.71
N LEU A 359 -16.16 -10.30 5.48
CA LEU A 359 -15.52 -10.04 4.18
C LEU A 359 -16.22 -10.78 3.03
N ALA A 360 -16.65 -12.02 3.27
CA ALA A 360 -17.40 -12.77 2.26
C ALA A 360 -18.79 -12.19 2.02
N ALA A 361 -19.51 -11.85 3.09
CA ALA A 361 -20.86 -11.33 3.04
C ALA A 361 -20.95 -9.93 2.39
N ASP A 362 -19.93 -9.09 2.59
CA ASP A 362 -19.83 -7.74 2.01
C ASP A 362 -19.78 -7.80 0.46
N ASP A 363 -19.22 -8.88 -0.11
CA ASP A 363 -19.23 -9.16 -1.56
C ASP A 363 -20.42 -10.06 -2.00
N GLY A 364 -21.37 -10.30 -1.09
CA GLY A 364 -22.58 -11.09 -1.37
C GLY A 364 -22.37 -12.60 -1.39
N THR A 365 -21.27 -13.11 -0.83
CA THR A 365 -20.94 -14.54 -0.75
C THR A 365 -21.16 -15.08 0.66
N GLU A 366 -21.88 -16.21 0.78
CA GLU A 366 -22.11 -16.87 2.07
C GLU A 366 -21.18 -18.08 2.22
N LEU A 367 -20.31 -18.06 3.24
CA LEU A 367 -19.41 -19.18 3.55
C LEU A 367 -20.10 -20.21 4.45
N ASN A 368 -19.90 -21.50 4.14
CA ASN A 368 -20.46 -22.61 4.91
C ASN A 368 -19.57 -23.86 4.80
N ALA A 369 -19.93 -24.95 5.46
CA ALA A 369 -19.12 -26.17 5.44
C ALA A 369 -19.00 -26.84 4.05
N SER A 370 -19.97 -26.62 3.15
CA SER A 370 -19.93 -27.12 1.77
C SER A 370 -19.23 -26.16 0.81
N ASN A 371 -19.18 -24.88 1.15
CA ASN A 371 -18.41 -23.85 0.44
C ASN A 371 -17.57 -23.04 1.45
N PRO A 372 -16.45 -23.62 1.91
CA PRO A 372 -15.70 -23.09 3.04
C PRO A 372 -14.71 -21.99 2.63
N SER A 373 -14.60 -21.62 1.36
CA SER A 373 -13.72 -20.55 0.89
C SER A 373 -14.34 -19.75 -0.24
N ALA A 374 -13.87 -18.51 -0.40
CA ALA A 374 -14.30 -17.63 -1.47
C ALA A 374 -13.17 -16.69 -1.90
N LYS A 375 -13.27 -16.19 -3.13
CA LYS A 375 -12.56 -14.99 -3.59
C LYS A 375 -13.57 -13.86 -3.62
N VAL A 376 -13.27 -12.78 -2.91
CA VAL A 376 -14.16 -11.63 -2.73
C VAL A 376 -13.43 -10.33 -2.95
N ASN A 377 -14.20 -9.27 -3.22
CA ASN A 377 -13.69 -7.93 -3.38
C ASN A 377 -13.95 -7.12 -2.10
N ILE A 378 -12.92 -6.39 -1.66
CA ILE A 378 -13.01 -5.51 -0.50
C ILE A 378 -13.02 -4.07 -0.99
N ASP A 379 -13.99 -3.32 -0.49
CA ASP A 379 -14.02 -1.86 -0.53
C ASP A 379 -13.37 -1.32 0.76
N PRO A 380 -12.24 -0.58 0.68
CA PRO A 380 -11.57 -0.05 1.85
C PRO A 380 -12.38 1.02 2.60
N GLU A 381 -13.37 1.67 1.98
CA GLU A 381 -14.19 2.73 2.61
C GLU A 381 -15.51 2.21 3.22
N GLY A 382 -15.90 0.97 2.93
CA GLY A 382 -16.99 0.28 3.63
C GLY A 382 -18.41 0.72 3.22
N GLY A 383 -18.60 1.19 1.99
CA GLY A 383 -19.96 1.49 1.50
C GLY A 383 -19.99 2.09 0.09
N VAL A 384 -20.69 1.39 -0.81
CA VAL A 384 -21.05 1.74 -2.20
C VAL A 384 -19.83 2.08 -3.07
N HIS A 385 -19.34 1.09 -3.83
CA HIS A 385 -18.67 1.08 -5.16
C HIS A 385 -18.05 2.36 -5.80
N ASP A 386 -17.80 3.44 -5.06
CA ASP A 386 -17.24 4.72 -5.50
C ASP A 386 -15.75 4.81 -5.20
N SER A 387 -15.17 3.83 -4.48
CA SER A 387 -13.72 3.74 -4.33
C SER A 387 -13.09 3.29 -5.66
N GLU A 388 -12.16 4.08 -6.21
CA GLU A 388 -11.38 3.69 -7.40
C GLU A 388 -10.53 2.43 -7.17
N GLU A 389 -10.28 2.05 -5.91
CA GLU A 389 -9.54 0.85 -5.53
C GLU A 389 -10.48 -0.33 -5.22
N THR A 390 -10.39 -1.42 -5.99
CA THR A 390 -10.97 -2.71 -5.61
C THR A 390 -9.85 -3.64 -5.13
N ILE A 391 -9.98 -4.17 -3.91
CA ILE A 391 -8.95 -5.00 -3.28
C ILE A 391 -9.36 -6.48 -3.33
N ARG A 392 -8.52 -7.35 -3.91
CA ARG A 392 -8.79 -8.79 -3.97
C ARG A 392 -8.54 -9.45 -2.62
N CYS A 393 -9.45 -10.33 -2.21
CA CYS A 393 -9.30 -11.09 -0.98
C CYS A 393 -9.70 -12.55 -1.17
N ALA A 394 -8.79 -13.46 -0.85
CA ALA A 394 -9.09 -14.87 -0.66
C ALA A 394 -9.35 -15.12 0.83
N VAL A 395 -10.49 -15.75 1.13
CA VAL A 395 -10.88 -16.10 2.50
C VAL A 395 -11.23 -17.58 2.61
N ALA A 396 -10.96 -18.17 3.76
CA ALA A 396 -11.40 -19.54 4.06
C ALA A 396 -11.69 -19.78 5.54
N LEU A 397 -12.66 -20.66 5.77
CA LEU A 397 -13.04 -21.22 7.06
C LEU A 397 -12.07 -22.32 7.51
N PRO A 398 -12.02 -22.63 8.83
CA PRO A 398 -11.18 -23.70 9.39
C PRO A 398 -11.40 -25.08 8.76
N THR A 399 -12.56 -25.32 8.13
CA THR A 399 -12.93 -26.61 7.57
C THR A 399 -11.95 -27.14 6.50
N ILE A 400 -11.19 -26.25 5.85
CA ILE A 400 -10.19 -26.61 4.82
C ILE A 400 -8.78 -26.11 5.13
N SER A 401 -8.54 -25.64 6.36
CA SER A 401 -7.29 -25.00 6.76
C SER A 401 -6.88 -25.51 8.14
N GLU A 402 -5.78 -26.27 8.17
CA GLU A 402 -5.36 -27.10 9.32
C GLU A 402 -5.12 -26.29 10.61
N ASP A 403 -4.75 -25.01 10.48
CA ASP A 403 -4.43 -24.11 11.60
C ASP A 403 -5.53 -23.03 11.86
N GLY A 404 -6.73 -23.20 11.31
CA GLY A 404 -7.85 -22.25 11.48
C GLY A 404 -8.13 -21.41 10.23
N PRO A 405 -8.92 -20.32 10.33
CA PRO A 405 -9.27 -19.49 9.19
C PRO A 405 -8.04 -18.81 8.57
N HIS A 406 -8.12 -18.43 7.29
CA HIS A 406 -7.09 -17.61 6.67
C HIS A 406 -7.68 -16.53 5.75
N ILE A 407 -6.91 -15.45 5.60
CA ILE A 407 -7.17 -14.31 4.74
C ILE A 407 -5.88 -13.96 3.98
N SER A 408 -5.99 -13.83 2.67
CA SER A 408 -4.92 -13.30 1.81
C SER A 408 -5.48 -12.19 0.94
N ILE A 409 -4.97 -10.99 1.14
CA ILE A 409 -5.41 -9.78 0.46
C ILE A 409 -4.31 -9.30 -0.46
N ARG A 410 -4.68 -8.93 -1.68
CA ARG A 410 -3.80 -8.31 -2.67
C ARG A 410 -4.40 -7.00 -3.15
N LYS A 411 -3.70 -5.91 -2.87
CA LYS A 411 -4.08 -4.54 -3.25
C LYS A 411 -3.46 -4.17 -4.58
N GLN A 412 -4.30 -3.74 -5.51
CA GLN A 412 -3.80 -3.11 -6.74
C GLN A 412 -3.16 -1.77 -6.41
N SER A 413 -2.14 -1.39 -7.18
CA SER A 413 -1.54 -0.07 -7.04
C SER A 413 -2.59 1.00 -7.31
N ALA A 414 -2.73 1.97 -6.41
CA ALA A 414 -3.58 3.15 -6.62
C ALA A 414 -3.16 3.90 -7.89
N ASP A 415 -1.84 3.99 -8.09
CA ASP A 415 -1.21 4.64 -9.23
C ASP A 415 -0.89 3.58 -10.28
N ALA A 416 -1.66 3.59 -11.37
CA ALA A 416 -1.35 2.82 -12.56
C ALA A 416 -0.14 3.47 -13.23
N MET A 417 0.90 2.68 -13.51
CA MET A 417 2.03 3.15 -14.32
C MET A 417 1.55 3.67 -15.65
N THR A 418 2.24 4.67 -16.21
CA THR A 418 2.02 5.18 -17.55
C THR A 418 3.09 4.66 -18.52
N PRO A 419 2.92 4.80 -19.85
CA PRO A 419 3.95 4.45 -20.80
C PRO A 419 5.18 5.36 -20.68
N VAL A 420 5.02 6.56 -20.09
CA VAL A 420 6.15 7.43 -19.72
C VAL A 420 6.98 6.76 -18.63
N ASP A 421 6.37 6.29 -17.54
CA ASP A 421 7.08 5.55 -16.48
C ASP A 421 7.82 4.32 -17.02
N LEU A 422 7.20 3.62 -17.97
CA LEU A 422 7.76 2.42 -18.56
C LEU A 422 8.94 2.72 -19.48
N VAL A 423 8.91 3.83 -20.22
CA VAL A 423 10.06 4.28 -21.02
C VAL A 423 11.21 4.73 -20.12
N GLU A 424 10.92 5.48 -19.06
CA GLU A 424 11.95 5.94 -18.09
C GLU A 424 12.66 4.77 -17.39
N ARG A 425 11.95 3.65 -17.21
CA ARG A 425 12.51 2.40 -16.65
C ARG A 425 13.16 1.48 -17.67
N ASP A 426 13.33 1.93 -18.93
CA ASP A 426 13.85 1.13 -20.05
C ASP A 426 13.05 -0.18 -20.28
N SER A 427 11.75 -0.16 -19.96
CA SER A 427 10.86 -1.31 -20.10
C SER A 427 10.37 -1.47 -21.54
N LEU A 428 10.22 -0.38 -22.29
CA LEU A 428 9.89 -0.41 -23.72
C LEU A 428 10.33 0.89 -24.42
N PRO A 429 10.56 0.86 -25.76
CA PRO A 429 11.00 2.03 -26.49
C PRO A 429 9.84 2.95 -26.87
N THR A 430 10.13 4.25 -27.07
CA THR A 430 9.13 5.27 -27.44
C THR A 430 8.41 4.98 -28.76
N GLU A 431 9.11 4.32 -29.68
CA GLU A 431 8.64 3.89 -30.99
C GLU A 431 7.51 2.87 -30.85
N LEU A 432 7.64 1.93 -29.90
CA LEU A 432 6.61 0.95 -29.63
C LEU A 432 5.36 1.59 -29.02
N VAL A 433 5.52 2.56 -28.11
CA VAL A 433 4.37 3.33 -27.57
C VAL A 433 3.62 4.02 -28.70
N ALA A 434 4.33 4.69 -29.61
CA ALA A 434 3.73 5.42 -30.71
C ALA A 434 2.99 4.49 -31.69
N LEU A 435 3.53 3.30 -31.96
CA LEU A 435 2.87 2.31 -32.80
C LEU A 435 1.61 1.74 -32.13
N LEU A 436 1.70 1.38 -30.85
CA LEU A 436 0.55 0.90 -30.07
C LEU A 436 -0.56 1.95 -30.00
N TRP A 437 -0.20 3.22 -29.79
CA TRP A 437 -1.13 4.34 -29.84
C TRP A 437 -1.91 4.36 -31.17
N LEU A 438 -1.23 4.21 -32.32
CA LEU A 438 -1.93 4.18 -33.61
C LEU A 438 -2.89 3.01 -33.77
N LEU A 439 -2.54 1.83 -33.24
CA LEU A 439 -3.43 0.69 -33.24
C LEU A 439 -4.67 0.94 -32.39
N TYR A 440 -4.52 1.57 -31.22
CA TYR A 440 -5.67 1.91 -30.38
C TYR A 440 -6.59 2.95 -31.05
N GLU A 441 -6.02 3.98 -31.69
CA GLU A 441 -6.78 4.97 -32.46
C GLU A 441 -7.52 4.36 -33.67
N SER A 442 -7.02 3.23 -34.17
CA SER A 442 -7.55 2.54 -35.36
C SER A 442 -8.35 1.28 -35.01
N HIS A 443 -8.68 1.09 -33.73
CA HIS A 443 -9.45 -0.06 -33.22
C HIS A 443 -8.81 -1.43 -33.57
N GLY A 444 -7.48 -1.50 -33.50
CA GLY A 444 -6.73 -2.74 -33.72
C GLY A 444 -6.81 -3.74 -32.57
N VAL A 445 -6.32 -4.96 -32.83
CA VAL A 445 -6.29 -6.08 -31.90
C VAL A 445 -4.88 -6.27 -31.35
N VAL A 446 -4.69 -6.07 -30.04
CA VAL A 446 -3.40 -6.22 -29.36
C VAL A 446 -3.50 -7.18 -28.18
N LEU A 447 -2.63 -8.18 -28.15
CA LEU A 447 -2.51 -9.12 -27.02
C LEU A 447 -1.20 -8.92 -26.26
N PHE A 448 -1.29 -8.85 -24.93
CA PHE A 448 -0.13 -8.93 -24.05
C PHE A 448 0.01 -10.36 -23.53
N SER A 449 1.10 -11.04 -23.86
CA SER A 449 1.26 -12.48 -23.63
C SER A 449 2.53 -12.82 -22.86
N GLY A 450 2.42 -13.58 -21.78
CA GLY A 450 3.56 -13.87 -20.89
C GLY A 450 3.16 -14.67 -19.66
N PRO A 451 4.12 -15.19 -18.87
CA PRO A 451 3.81 -15.92 -17.63
C PRO A 451 3.18 -15.01 -16.55
N THR A 452 2.64 -15.62 -15.50
CA THR A 452 2.16 -14.90 -14.31
C THR A 452 3.29 -14.05 -13.71
N GLY A 453 2.99 -12.80 -13.36
CA GLY A 453 3.98 -11.88 -12.78
C GLY A 453 4.94 -11.22 -13.79
N ALA A 454 4.78 -11.46 -15.10
CA ALA A 454 5.61 -10.80 -16.14
C ALA A 454 5.28 -9.30 -16.35
N GLY A 455 4.16 -8.81 -15.83
CA GLY A 455 3.73 -7.41 -16.00
C GLY A 455 2.72 -7.17 -17.13
N LYS A 456 2.01 -8.20 -17.62
CA LYS A 456 0.99 -8.08 -18.69
C LYS A 456 -0.09 -7.04 -18.39
N THR A 457 -0.79 -7.21 -17.25
CA THR A 457 -1.86 -6.30 -16.83
C THR A 457 -1.32 -4.90 -16.56
N THR A 458 -0.08 -4.78 -16.08
CA THR A 458 0.60 -3.48 -15.91
C THR A 458 0.81 -2.78 -17.25
N LEU A 459 1.33 -3.50 -18.26
CA LEU A 459 1.50 -2.97 -19.60
C LEU A 459 0.16 -2.58 -20.23
N LEU A 460 -0.85 -3.46 -20.15
CA LEU A 460 -2.19 -3.17 -20.62
C LEU A 460 -2.74 -1.90 -19.94
N ASN A 461 -2.73 -1.83 -18.61
CA ASN A 461 -3.23 -0.68 -17.86
C ASN A 461 -2.52 0.62 -18.22
N ALA A 462 -1.20 0.59 -18.39
CA ALA A 462 -0.45 1.78 -18.75
C ALA A 462 -0.91 2.38 -20.08
N HIS A 463 -1.39 1.56 -21.02
CA HIS A 463 -1.82 2.04 -22.32
C HIS A 463 -3.29 2.49 -22.37
N MET A 464 -4.08 2.30 -21.31
CA MET A 464 -5.49 2.71 -21.28
C MET A 464 -5.72 4.20 -21.59
N PRO A 465 -4.88 5.16 -21.14
CA PRO A 465 -5.02 6.57 -21.52
C PRO A 465 -4.89 6.84 -23.03
N PHE A 466 -4.29 5.92 -23.81
CA PHE A 466 -4.09 6.07 -25.25
C PHE A 466 -5.27 5.57 -26.10
N ILE A 467 -6.27 4.93 -25.49
CA ILE A 467 -7.56 4.73 -26.16
C ILE A 467 -8.21 6.11 -26.37
N PRO A 468 -8.71 6.44 -27.56
CA PRO A 468 -9.32 7.75 -27.83
C PRO A 468 -10.37 8.14 -26.78
N TYR A 469 -10.40 9.42 -26.38
CA TYR A 469 -11.24 9.83 -25.24
C TYR A 469 -12.74 9.66 -25.55
N ARG A 470 -13.11 9.76 -26.83
CA ARG A 470 -14.47 9.66 -27.35
C ARG A 470 -14.98 8.23 -27.46
N ASP A 471 -14.07 7.26 -27.44
CA ASP A 471 -14.41 5.86 -27.59
C ASP A 471 -15.00 5.31 -26.30
N ARG A 472 -15.70 4.19 -26.41
CA ARG A 472 -16.34 3.49 -25.30
C ARG A 472 -15.62 2.16 -25.01
N PRO A 473 -14.56 2.18 -24.19
CA PRO A 473 -13.90 0.96 -23.75
C PRO A 473 -14.74 0.21 -22.71
N ILE A 474 -14.81 -1.11 -22.84
CA ILE A 474 -15.46 -1.99 -21.87
C ILE A 474 -14.42 -2.96 -21.31
N SER A 475 -14.10 -2.86 -20.02
CA SER A 475 -13.23 -3.84 -19.38
C SER A 475 -14.01 -5.06 -18.92
N ILE A 476 -13.38 -6.22 -19.06
CA ILE A 476 -13.87 -7.50 -18.59
C ILE A 476 -12.78 -8.11 -17.74
N ASP A 477 -13.04 -8.23 -16.44
CA ASP A 477 -12.07 -8.61 -15.44
C ASP A 477 -12.50 -9.87 -14.68
N GLU A 478 -11.55 -10.75 -14.38
CA GLU A 478 -11.80 -11.95 -13.57
C GLU A 478 -11.78 -11.59 -12.07
N GLY A 479 -12.91 -11.83 -11.40
CA GLY A 479 -13.13 -11.66 -9.97
C GLY A 479 -13.28 -10.19 -9.54
N SER A 480 -12.19 -9.44 -9.61
CA SER A 480 -12.14 -8.01 -9.28
C SER A 480 -11.81 -7.20 -10.51
N ARG A 481 -12.22 -5.92 -10.50
CA ARG A 481 -11.72 -4.94 -11.46
C ARG A 481 -10.19 -4.90 -11.36
N GLU A 482 -9.50 -5.03 -12.50
CA GLU A 482 -8.07 -4.76 -12.62
C GLU A 482 -7.77 -3.63 -13.58
N VAL A 483 -8.62 -3.47 -14.59
CA VAL A 483 -8.41 -2.48 -15.62
C VAL A 483 -8.92 -1.11 -15.17
N ARG A 484 -8.01 -0.13 -15.17
CA ARG A 484 -8.36 1.28 -14.92
C ARG A 484 -8.73 1.95 -16.24
N ILE A 485 -10.01 2.26 -16.40
CA ILE A 485 -10.53 3.00 -17.54
C ILE A 485 -10.77 4.45 -17.12
N PRO A 486 -10.03 5.44 -17.69
CA PRO A 486 -10.25 6.86 -17.38
C PRO A 486 -11.42 7.50 -18.14
N HIS A 487 -11.97 6.81 -19.15
CA HIS A 487 -13.03 7.32 -20.03
C HIS A 487 -14.37 7.47 -19.33
N GLU A 488 -15.05 8.61 -19.57
CA GLU A 488 -16.40 8.87 -19.04
C GLU A 488 -17.45 7.85 -19.56
N THR A 489 -17.27 7.37 -20.79
CA THR A 489 -18.12 6.38 -21.47
C THR A 489 -17.82 4.94 -21.04
N GLY A 490 -16.72 4.73 -20.31
CA GLY A 490 -16.18 3.43 -19.97
C GLY A 490 -17.09 2.60 -19.07
N VAL A 491 -17.06 1.28 -19.22
CA VAL A 491 -17.75 0.34 -18.31
C VAL A 491 -16.79 -0.76 -17.91
N SER A 492 -16.81 -1.15 -16.63
CA SER A 492 -16.06 -2.30 -16.14
C SER A 492 -17.01 -3.41 -15.70
N LEU A 493 -16.77 -4.62 -16.20
CA LEU A 493 -17.53 -5.82 -15.90
C LEU A 493 -16.62 -6.81 -15.15
N THR A 494 -17.11 -7.37 -14.05
CA THR A 494 -16.37 -8.36 -13.26
C THR A 494 -17.12 -9.67 -13.19
N THR A 495 -16.40 -10.79 -13.29
CA THR A 495 -17.03 -12.12 -13.12
C THR A 495 -17.57 -12.27 -11.71
N ARG A 496 -18.62 -13.06 -11.54
CA ARG A 496 -19.15 -13.40 -10.21
C ARG A 496 -19.15 -14.90 -10.02
N ASP A 497 -18.36 -15.38 -9.07
CA ASP A 497 -18.38 -16.79 -8.72
C ASP A 497 -19.61 -17.12 -7.86
N HIS A 498 -20.15 -18.34 -7.99
CA HIS A 498 -21.29 -18.79 -7.21
C HIS A 498 -21.45 -20.31 -7.30
N GLU A 499 -21.77 -20.97 -6.17
CA GLU A 499 -21.95 -22.44 -6.10
C GLU A 499 -22.97 -22.99 -7.11
N ARG A 500 -24.08 -22.27 -7.25
CA ARG A 500 -25.12 -22.56 -8.24
C ARG A 500 -24.73 -22.01 -9.61
N ASP A 501 -24.50 -22.90 -10.57
CA ASP A 501 -24.13 -22.58 -11.96
C ASP A 501 -24.97 -21.46 -12.61
N HIS A 502 -26.30 -21.44 -12.43
CA HIS A 502 -27.18 -20.40 -13.01
C HIS A 502 -27.01 -19.00 -12.39
N ARG A 503 -26.25 -18.90 -11.30
CA ARG A 503 -25.86 -17.65 -10.67
C ARG A 503 -24.37 -17.38 -10.86
N ARG A 504 -23.59 -18.25 -11.50
CA ARG A 504 -22.21 -17.94 -11.84
C ARG A 504 -22.20 -17.07 -13.09
N VAL A 505 -21.32 -16.09 -13.14
CA VAL A 505 -21.06 -15.25 -14.31
C VAL A 505 -19.59 -15.38 -14.63
N THR A 506 -19.26 -16.01 -15.76
CA THR A 506 -17.89 -16.31 -16.20
C THR A 506 -17.35 -15.23 -17.14
N MET A 507 -16.04 -15.26 -17.42
CA MET A 507 -15.42 -14.37 -18.42
C MET A 507 -16.11 -14.48 -19.78
N ALA A 508 -16.40 -15.70 -20.24
CA ALA A 508 -17.10 -15.94 -21.50
C ALA A 508 -18.51 -15.33 -21.51
N ASP A 509 -19.26 -15.46 -20.41
CA ASP A 509 -20.60 -14.85 -20.27
C ASP A 509 -20.52 -13.32 -20.41
N LEU A 510 -19.52 -12.69 -19.78
CA LEU A 510 -19.32 -11.24 -19.85
C LEU A 510 -18.85 -10.78 -21.23
N MET A 511 -17.96 -11.53 -21.88
CA MET A 511 -17.53 -11.25 -23.27
C MET A 511 -18.74 -11.31 -24.22
N THR A 512 -19.59 -12.32 -24.09
CA THR A 512 -20.85 -12.37 -24.85
C THR A 512 -21.78 -11.20 -24.53
N GLN A 513 -21.88 -10.80 -23.26
CA GLN A 513 -22.71 -9.66 -22.84
C GLN A 513 -22.17 -8.31 -23.33
N CYS A 514 -20.84 -8.17 -23.42
CA CYS A 514 -20.15 -6.97 -23.88
C CYS A 514 -20.64 -6.52 -25.25
N ASN A 515 -20.90 -7.48 -26.16
CA ASN A 515 -21.45 -7.21 -27.49
C ASN A 515 -22.77 -6.39 -27.47
N TYR A 516 -23.59 -6.53 -26.43
CA TYR A 516 -24.84 -5.74 -26.29
C TYR A 516 -24.62 -4.34 -25.73
N LEU A 517 -23.43 -4.06 -25.21
CA LEU A 517 -23.09 -2.75 -24.71
C LEU A 517 -22.70 -1.80 -25.84
N ASN A 518 -22.40 -2.28 -27.06
CA ASN A 518 -21.84 -1.46 -28.15
C ASN A 518 -20.48 -0.86 -27.75
N PRO A 519 -19.45 -1.70 -27.54
CA PRO A 519 -18.08 -1.26 -27.28
C PRO A 519 -17.43 -0.72 -28.55
N ASP A 520 -16.58 0.30 -28.43
CA ASP A 520 -15.59 0.62 -29.47
C ASP A 520 -14.32 -0.22 -29.27
N VAL A 521 -13.96 -0.47 -28.00
CA VAL A 521 -12.82 -1.30 -27.61
C VAL A 521 -13.22 -2.26 -26.47
N GLU A 522 -12.95 -3.54 -26.65
CA GLU A 522 -13.09 -4.57 -25.63
C GLU A 522 -11.74 -4.81 -24.93
N VAL A 523 -11.68 -4.58 -23.62
CA VAL A 523 -10.46 -4.75 -22.82
C VAL A 523 -10.60 -5.98 -21.93
N ILE A 524 -9.99 -7.09 -22.33
CA ILE A 524 -10.17 -8.39 -21.70
C ILE A 524 -8.95 -8.71 -20.84
N ALA A 525 -9.11 -8.58 -19.52
CA ALA A 525 -8.00 -8.71 -18.58
C ALA A 525 -7.31 -10.08 -18.68
N GLU A 526 -8.06 -11.16 -18.98
CA GLU A 526 -7.48 -12.50 -19.01
C GLU A 526 -8.24 -13.49 -19.94
N ILE A 527 -7.58 -13.99 -20.99
CA ILE A 527 -8.10 -14.97 -21.96
C ILE A 527 -7.35 -16.28 -21.78
N ASN A 528 -7.87 -17.19 -20.93
CA ASN A 528 -7.18 -18.44 -20.61
C ASN A 528 -8.02 -19.71 -20.64
N THR A 529 -9.33 -19.61 -20.41
CA THR A 529 -10.21 -20.79 -20.42
C THR A 529 -10.59 -21.18 -21.85
N PRO A 530 -10.91 -22.46 -22.11
CA PRO A 530 -11.41 -22.87 -23.44
C PRO A 530 -12.60 -22.03 -23.90
N ALA A 531 -13.57 -21.76 -23.02
CA ALA A 531 -14.73 -20.92 -23.33
C ALA A 531 -14.33 -19.47 -23.65
N SER A 532 -13.38 -18.89 -22.90
CA SER A 532 -12.86 -17.55 -23.20
C SER A 532 -12.15 -17.48 -24.55
N PHE A 533 -11.39 -18.51 -24.92
CA PHE A 533 -10.75 -18.59 -26.24
C PHE A 533 -11.76 -18.76 -27.38
N GLU A 534 -12.81 -19.55 -27.18
CA GLU A 534 -13.92 -19.70 -28.12
C GLU A 534 -14.66 -18.36 -28.31
N THR A 535 -15.01 -17.67 -27.22
CA THR A 535 -15.66 -16.36 -27.32
C THR A 535 -14.71 -15.29 -27.90
N PHE A 536 -13.41 -15.34 -27.58
CA PHE A 536 -12.43 -14.43 -28.17
C PHE A 536 -12.35 -14.60 -29.70
N ALA A 537 -12.41 -15.84 -30.20
CA ALA A 537 -12.48 -16.12 -31.63
C ALA A 537 -13.72 -15.49 -32.30
N GLU A 538 -14.86 -15.45 -31.59
CA GLU A 538 -16.05 -14.72 -32.06
C GLU A 538 -15.84 -13.21 -32.02
N THR A 539 -15.25 -12.67 -30.94
CA THR A 539 -14.95 -11.23 -30.79
C THR A 539 -14.02 -10.72 -31.88
N LEU A 540 -13.02 -11.49 -32.32
CA LEU A 540 -12.13 -11.09 -33.42
C LEU A 540 -12.87 -10.76 -34.72
N ASN A 541 -14.09 -11.27 -34.90
CA ASN A 541 -14.91 -11.05 -36.09
C ASN A 541 -15.96 -9.93 -35.93
N THR A 542 -16.04 -9.26 -34.77
CA THR A 542 -17.09 -8.23 -34.51
C THR A 542 -16.72 -6.85 -35.03
N GLY A 543 -15.43 -6.59 -35.29
CA GLY A 543 -14.92 -5.31 -35.79
C GLY A 543 -14.73 -4.23 -34.70
N HIS A 544 -14.81 -4.59 -33.42
CA HIS A 544 -14.38 -3.73 -32.31
C HIS A 544 -12.86 -3.87 -32.10
N GLY A 545 -12.22 -2.86 -31.54
CA GLY A 545 -10.83 -2.99 -31.08
C GLY A 545 -10.76 -3.96 -29.90
N VAL A 546 -9.66 -4.71 -29.76
CA VAL A 546 -9.53 -5.68 -28.67
C VAL A 546 -8.16 -5.58 -28.02
N LEU A 547 -8.14 -5.36 -26.71
CA LEU A 547 -6.93 -5.37 -25.89
C LEU A 547 -7.03 -6.50 -24.88
N GLY A 548 -6.19 -7.53 -25.02
CA GLY A 548 -6.29 -8.74 -24.21
C GLY A 548 -5.01 -9.10 -23.48
N THR A 549 -5.10 -9.88 -22.41
CA THR A 549 -3.94 -10.62 -21.89
C THR A 549 -4.14 -12.13 -21.92
N THR A 550 -3.05 -12.88 -22.13
CA THR A 550 -3.08 -14.36 -22.09
C THR A 550 -1.77 -14.93 -21.53
N HIS A 551 -1.79 -16.17 -21.03
CA HIS A 551 -0.59 -16.81 -20.49
C HIS A 551 0.12 -17.67 -21.53
N ALA A 552 1.00 -17.08 -22.33
CA ALA A 552 1.98 -17.83 -23.13
C ALA A 552 3.34 -17.14 -23.07
N ALA A 553 4.40 -17.90 -22.78
CA ALA A 553 5.72 -17.32 -22.55
C ALA A 553 6.40 -16.81 -23.83
N ASP A 554 5.98 -17.33 -24.98
CA ASP A 554 6.49 -17.04 -26.30
C ASP A 554 5.41 -17.35 -27.36
N ILE A 555 5.72 -17.03 -28.62
CA ILE A 555 4.83 -17.19 -29.76
C ILE A 555 4.48 -18.66 -30.04
N GLU A 556 5.44 -19.58 -29.91
CA GLU A 556 5.20 -21.01 -30.11
C GLU A 556 4.23 -21.56 -29.07
N THR A 557 4.38 -21.16 -27.79
CA THR A 557 3.45 -21.51 -26.72
C THR A 557 2.07 -20.91 -26.96
N LEU A 558 1.97 -19.68 -27.47
CA LEU A 558 0.69 -19.04 -27.78
C LEU A 558 -0.06 -19.82 -28.86
N VAL A 559 0.62 -20.10 -29.98
CA VAL A 559 0.07 -20.89 -31.09
C VAL A 559 -0.39 -22.27 -30.61
N ASN A 560 0.45 -22.96 -29.82
CA ASN A 560 0.09 -24.26 -29.24
C ASN A 560 -1.20 -24.16 -28.41
N ARG A 561 -1.34 -23.14 -27.56
CA ARG A 561 -2.55 -22.95 -26.75
C ARG A 561 -3.77 -22.68 -27.61
N VAL A 562 -3.68 -21.79 -28.60
CA VAL A 562 -4.80 -21.47 -29.51
C VAL A 562 -5.31 -22.74 -30.19
N ILE A 563 -4.41 -23.56 -30.74
CA ILE A 563 -4.74 -24.83 -31.39
C ILE A 563 -5.32 -25.84 -30.39
N GLU A 564 -4.70 -26.02 -29.22
CA GLU A 564 -5.18 -26.94 -28.18
C GLU A 564 -6.56 -26.56 -27.63
N LYS A 565 -6.92 -25.28 -27.67
CA LYS A 565 -8.26 -24.77 -27.31
C LYS A 565 -9.26 -24.84 -28.45
N GLY A 566 -8.87 -25.30 -29.63
CA GLY A 566 -9.74 -25.49 -30.79
C GLY A 566 -10.08 -24.20 -31.53
N VAL A 567 -9.31 -23.13 -31.31
CA VAL A 567 -9.47 -21.88 -32.06
C VAL A 567 -8.84 -22.07 -33.46
N PRO A 568 -9.57 -21.79 -34.55
CA PRO A 568 -9.02 -21.86 -35.90
C PRO A 568 -7.81 -20.93 -36.06
N THR A 569 -6.71 -21.43 -36.63
CA THR A 569 -5.44 -20.69 -36.72
C THR A 569 -5.48 -19.49 -37.64
N TYR A 570 -6.34 -19.48 -38.66
CA TYR A 570 -6.51 -18.30 -39.52
C TYR A 570 -6.97 -17.06 -38.73
N LEU A 571 -7.62 -17.24 -37.57
CA LEU A 571 -8.01 -16.12 -36.70
C LEU A 571 -6.80 -15.47 -36.00
N LEU A 572 -5.63 -16.11 -35.99
CA LEU A 572 -4.41 -15.46 -35.53
C LEU A 572 -4.04 -14.27 -36.42
N GLU A 573 -4.41 -14.31 -37.70
CA GLU A 573 -4.16 -13.22 -38.66
C GLU A 573 -4.97 -11.95 -38.31
N GLU A 574 -6.09 -12.09 -37.59
CA GLU A 574 -6.88 -10.96 -37.08
C GLU A 574 -6.24 -10.26 -35.88
N ILE A 575 -5.16 -10.82 -35.32
CA ILE A 575 -4.40 -10.19 -34.23
C ILE A 575 -3.30 -9.33 -34.84
N ASP A 576 -3.39 -8.01 -34.67
CA ASP A 576 -2.42 -7.07 -35.25
C ASP A 576 -1.05 -7.15 -34.56
N LEU A 577 -1.02 -7.20 -33.23
CA LEU A 577 0.23 -7.35 -32.47
C LEU A 577 0.09 -8.22 -31.23
N VAL A 578 1.15 -8.99 -30.96
CA VAL A 578 1.34 -9.68 -29.68
C VAL A 578 2.62 -9.19 -29.01
N VAL A 579 2.50 -8.65 -27.80
CA VAL A 579 3.59 -8.10 -26.99
C VAL A 579 3.95 -9.10 -25.89
N PHE A 580 5.22 -9.52 -25.85
CA PHE A 580 5.75 -10.48 -24.88
C PHE A 580 6.63 -9.81 -23.80
N PRO A 581 6.07 -9.43 -22.63
CA PRO A 581 6.87 -8.98 -21.50
C PRO A 581 7.68 -10.09 -20.83
N ARG A 582 8.77 -9.69 -20.19
CA ARG A 582 9.65 -10.52 -19.36
C ARG A 582 9.88 -9.85 -18.02
N HIS A 583 10.10 -10.68 -17.00
CA HIS A 583 10.53 -10.25 -15.67
C HIS A 583 11.79 -11.04 -15.30
N VAL A 584 12.94 -10.37 -15.25
CA VAL A 584 14.25 -10.99 -15.01
C VAL A 584 15.04 -10.11 -14.05
N GLY A 585 15.49 -10.67 -12.92
CA GLY A 585 16.36 -9.96 -11.98
C GLY A 585 15.71 -8.75 -11.30
N GLY A 586 14.38 -8.71 -11.20
CA GLY A 586 13.62 -7.56 -10.69
C GLY A 586 13.15 -6.60 -11.79
N ASP A 587 13.78 -6.64 -12.97
CA ASP A 587 13.45 -5.76 -14.09
C ASP A 587 12.30 -6.32 -14.93
N ARG A 588 11.31 -5.49 -15.23
CA ARG A 588 10.22 -5.81 -16.14
C ARG A 588 10.39 -5.04 -17.44
N TYR A 589 10.37 -5.74 -18.58
CA TYR A 589 10.57 -5.13 -19.90
C TYR A 589 9.90 -5.96 -21.00
N VAL A 590 9.60 -5.32 -22.14
CA VAL A 590 9.13 -6.00 -23.35
C VAL A 590 10.31 -6.76 -23.97
N GLY A 591 10.19 -8.09 -24.05
CA GLY A 591 11.24 -8.92 -24.64
C GLY A 591 11.13 -8.97 -26.17
N GLU A 592 9.91 -9.09 -26.67
CA GLU A 592 9.62 -9.32 -28.08
C GLU A 592 8.20 -8.84 -28.42
N VAL A 593 8.01 -8.35 -29.65
CA VAL A 593 6.71 -7.98 -30.22
C VAL A 593 6.61 -8.60 -31.59
N VAL A 594 5.51 -9.28 -31.87
CA VAL A 594 5.29 -10.00 -33.13
C VAL A 594 3.96 -9.61 -33.76
N GLU A 595 3.88 -9.78 -35.07
CA GLU A 595 2.67 -9.69 -35.88
C GLU A 595 2.49 -11.01 -36.63
N PHE A 596 1.24 -11.47 -36.81
CA PHE A 596 0.94 -12.59 -37.71
C PHE A 596 0.80 -12.08 -39.15
N VAL A 597 1.19 -12.88 -40.14
CA VAL A 597 1.13 -12.50 -41.56
C VAL A 597 0.65 -13.65 -42.43
N ASP A 598 -0.03 -13.33 -43.53
CA ASP A 598 -0.63 -14.35 -44.42
C ASP A 598 0.39 -14.89 -45.44
N ASP A 599 1.38 -14.08 -45.85
CA ASP A 599 2.39 -14.43 -46.86
C ASP A 599 3.77 -13.92 -46.39
N PRO A 600 4.84 -14.74 -46.42
CA PRO A 600 6.20 -14.31 -46.12
C PRO A 600 6.75 -13.33 -47.18
N ILE A 601 6.34 -12.07 -47.11
CA ILE A 601 6.80 -11.00 -48.00
C ILE A 601 8.18 -10.48 -47.57
N HIS A 602 8.49 -10.51 -46.28
CA HIS A 602 9.72 -9.98 -45.71
C HIS A 602 10.78 -11.08 -45.49
N ASP A 603 12.05 -10.74 -45.72
CA ASP A 603 13.20 -11.63 -45.51
C ASP A 603 13.35 -12.18 -44.07
N ARG A 604 12.59 -11.63 -43.11
CA ARG A 604 12.63 -11.95 -41.67
C ARG A 604 11.40 -12.73 -41.19
N CYS A 605 10.52 -13.16 -42.09
CA CYS A 605 9.36 -13.97 -41.71
C CYS A 605 9.81 -15.31 -41.12
N GLU A 606 9.29 -15.64 -39.94
CA GLU A 606 9.48 -16.91 -39.26
C GLU A 606 8.21 -17.78 -39.40
N THR A 607 8.34 -19.08 -39.18
CA THR A 607 7.25 -20.05 -39.41
C THR A 607 7.11 -21.03 -38.26
N ILE A 608 5.87 -21.34 -37.90
CA ILE A 608 5.51 -22.39 -36.93
C ILE A 608 4.67 -23.44 -37.66
N GLU A 609 5.09 -24.71 -37.57
CA GLU A 609 4.39 -25.86 -38.16
C GLU A 609 3.69 -26.64 -37.05
N LYS A 610 2.35 -26.71 -37.07
CA LYS A 610 1.58 -27.41 -36.05
C LYS A 610 0.30 -28.01 -36.62
N ASP A 611 0.02 -29.27 -36.29
CA ASP A 611 -1.18 -30.01 -36.70
C ASP A 611 -1.49 -29.98 -38.22
N GLY A 612 -0.46 -29.80 -39.05
CA GLY A 612 -0.56 -29.73 -40.50
C GLY A 612 -0.85 -28.33 -41.05
N GLU A 613 -0.85 -27.32 -40.19
CA GLU A 613 -1.01 -25.91 -40.52
C GLU A 613 0.32 -25.16 -40.33
N THR A 614 0.55 -24.20 -41.21
CA THR A 614 1.76 -23.39 -41.28
C THR A 614 1.38 -21.95 -40.94
N ILE A 615 1.92 -21.42 -39.85
CA ILE A 615 1.63 -20.06 -39.37
C ILE A 615 2.88 -19.20 -39.58
N HIS A 616 2.69 -18.04 -40.19
CA HIS A 616 3.75 -17.08 -40.47
C HIS A 616 3.65 -15.87 -39.53
N TYR A 617 4.81 -15.39 -39.08
CA TYR A 617 4.88 -14.20 -38.23
C TYR A 617 6.18 -13.42 -38.47
N ASN A 618 6.14 -12.11 -38.25
CA ASN A 618 7.32 -11.26 -38.21
C ASN A 618 7.60 -10.81 -36.77
N THR A 619 8.88 -10.67 -36.44
CA THR A 619 9.27 -10.00 -35.19
C THR A 619 9.44 -8.50 -35.46
N LEU A 620 8.51 -7.69 -34.92
CA LEU A 620 8.50 -6.24 -35.08
C LEU A 620 9.49 -5.54 -34.16
N CYS A 621 9.60 -5.98 -32.91
CA CYS A 621 10.53 -5.39 -31.94
C CYS A 621 11.13 -6.49 -31.08
N ARG A 622 12.44 -6.40 -30.80
CA ARG A 622 13.14 -7.33 -29.91
C ARG A 622 14.13 -6.58 -29.04
N ARG A 623 14.21 -6.92 -27.76
CA ARG A 623 15.23 -6.39 -26.86
C ARG A 623 16.49 -7.25 -26.89
N GLY A 624 17.62 -6.64 -27.21
CA GLY A 624 18.96 -7.21 -27.16
C GLY A 624 19.42 -7.54 -25.74
N ARG A 625 20.52 -8.29 -25.62
CA ARG A 625 21.10 -8.65 -24.31
C ARG A 625 21.82 -7.49 -23.62
N ASP A 626 22.18 -6.48 -24.39
CA ASP A 626 22.72 -5.19 -23.96
C ASP A 626 21.63 -4.19 -23.55
N GLY A 627 20.35 -4.58 -23.65
CA GLY A 627 19.20 -3.77 -23.25
C GLY A 627 18.61 -2.92 -24.38
N THR A 628 19.28 -2.81 -25.54
CA THR A 628 18.79 -1.99 -26.65
C THR A 628 17.62 -2.66 -27.37
N PHE A 629 16.66 -1.87 -27.83
CA PHE A 629 15.54 -2.34 -28.64
C PHE A 629 15.87 -2.21 -30.13
N GLU A 630 15.65 -3.29 -30.88
CA GLU A 630 15.74 -3.31 -32.34
C GLU A 630 14.32 -3.39 -32.90
N LEU A 631 13.96 -2.43 -33.77
CA LEU A 631 12.70 -2.45 -34.50
C LEU A 631 12.90 -2.95 -35.94
N ALA A 632 11.88 -3.60 -36.50
CA ALA A 632 11.81 -3.98 -37.91
C ALA A 632 11.36 -2.81 -38.81
N TYR A 633 11.75 -1.58 -38.46
CA TYR A 633 11.45 -0.36 -39.19
C TYR A 633 12.63 0.62 -39.03
N ASP A 634 13.34 0.85 -40.14
CA ASP A 634 14.42 1.83 -40.22
C ASP A 634 13.89 3.06 -40.96
N HIS A 635 14.11 4.27 -40.43
CA HIS A 635 13.72 5.50 -41.12
C HIS A 635 14.61 6.69 -40.75
N PRO A 636 14.93 7.61 -41.69
CA PRO A 636 15.74 8.79 -41.39
C PRO A 636 15.19 9.71 -40.30
N GLN A 637 13.87 9.72 -40.06
CA GLN A 637 13.26 10.48 -38.95
C GLN A 637 13.48 9.81 -37.58
N LEU A 638 13.88 8.55 -37.54
CA LEU A 638 14.31 7.83 -36.34
C LEU A 638 15.84 7.87 -36.14
N GLY A 639 16.57 8.41 -37.11
CA GLY A 639 18.03 8.53 -37.07
C GLY A 639 18.78 7.51 -37.92
N ASP A 640 18.07 6.68 -38.69
CA ASP A 640 18.68 5.67 -39.56
C ASP A 640 19.19 6.23 -40.88
N ASP A 641 20.15 5.55 -41.50
CA ASP A 641 20.73 5.98 -42.78
C ASP A 641 19.73 5.88 -43.95
N HIS A 642 18.82 4.90 -43.89
CA HIS A 642 17.92 4.53 -44.99
C HIS A 642 16.54 4.15 -44.49
N ARG A 643 15.52 4.27 -45.36
CA ARG A 643 14.17 3.76 -45.10
C ARG A 643 14.09 2.27 -45.42
N ARG A 644 13.66 1.46 -44.44
CA ARG A 644 13.35 0.04 -44.59
C ARG A 644 12.13 -0.31 -43.74
N VAL A 645 11.10 -0.86 -44.39
CA VAL A 645 9.92 -1.41 -43.70
C VAL A 645 10.04 -2.93 -43.73
N GLY A 646 10.20 -3.55 -42.57
CA GLY A 646 10.30 -5.00 -42.41
C GLY A 646 9.14 -5.59 -41.61
N THR A 647 7.98 -4.94 -41.68
CA THR A 647 6.76 -5.27 -40.94
C THR A 647 5.53 -4.89 -41.78
N ASP A 648 4.43 -5.61 -41.60
CA ASP A 648 3.15 -5.39 -42.29
C ASP A 648 2.18 -4.54 -41.46
N VAL A 649 2.50 -4.20 -40.21
CA VAL A 649 1.65 -3.40 -39.32
C VAL A 649 1.26 -2.05 -39.95
N PHE A 650 2.14 -1.43 -40.73
CA PHE A 650 1.85 -0.17 -41.41
C PHE A 650 0.87 -0.36 -42.58
N ASP A 651 0.97 -1.47 -43.32
CA ASP A 651 0.02 -1.85 -44.36
C ASP A 651 -1.35 -2.22 -43.76
N ARG A 652 -1.37 -2.88 -42.60
CA ARG A 652 -2.60 -3.16 -41.82
C ARG A 652 -3.26 -1.86 -41.37
N LEU A 653 -2.50 -0.96 -40.73
CA LEU A 653 -2.99 0.36 -40.32
C LEU A 653 -3.48 1.20 -41.50
N ALA A 654 -2.78 1.15 -42.64
CA ALA A 654 -3.21 1.78 -43.88
C ALA A 654 -4.57 1.26 -44.35
N THR A 655 -4.79 -0.05 -44.24
CA THR A 655 -6.06 -0.70 -44.56
C THR A 655 -7.16 -0.31 -43.58
N LEU A 656 -6.90 -0.33 -42.27
CA LEU A 656 -7.86 0.07 -41.23
C LEU A 656 -8.30 1.54 -41.36
N ARG A 657 -7.39 2.40 -41.81
CA ARG A 657 -7.61 3.85 -41.93
C ARG A 657 -8.06 4.30 -43.32
N ASP A 658 -8.04 3.41 -44.31
CA ASP A 658 -8.25 3.73 -45.74
C ASP A 658 -7.31 4.86 -46.23
N GLU A 659 -6.03 4.76 -45.85
CA GLU A 659 -4.97 5.74 -46.12
C GLU A 659 -3.74 5.06 -46.74
N PRO A 660 -2.89 5.76 -47.53
CA PRO A 660 -1.65 5.17 -48.02
C PRO A 660 -0.64 4.97 -46.87
N VAL A 661 0.22 3.95 -46.97
CA VAL A 661 1.25 3.61 -45.97
C VAL A 661 2.11 4.81 -45.60
N GLU A 662 2.49 5.65 -46.56
CA GLU A 662 3.31 6.84 -46.28
C GLU A 662 2.61 7.85 -45.35
N ALA A 663 1.27 7.98 -45.44
CA ALA A 663 0.50 8.84 -44.54
C ALA A 663 0.42 8.26 -43.12
N VAL A 664 0.38 6.93 -43.01
CA VAL A 664 0.46 6.22 -41.73
C VAL A 664 1.84 6.42 -41.10
N GLU A 665 2.92 6.29 -41.86
CA GLU A 665 4.30 6.56 -41.41
C GLU A 665 4.47 8.02 -40.94
N GLU A 666 3.93 9.00 -41.67
CA GLU A 666 3.94 10.40 -41.25
C GLU A 666 3.21 10.62 -39.91
N THR A 667 2.08 9.91 -39.73
CA THR A 667 1.30 9.95 -38.49
C THR A 667 2.03 9.25 -37.34
N PHE A 668 2.68 8.12 -37.60
CA PHE A 668 3.56 7.43 -36.65
C PHE A 668 4.66 8.36 -36.15
N HIS A 669 5.39 9.01 -37.05
CA HIS A 669 6.45 9.95 -36.65
C HIS A 669 5.91 11.17 -35.88
N ARG A 670 4.67 11.60 -36.16
CA ARG A 670 4.01 12.65 -35.39
C ARG A 670 3.69 12.19 -33.97
N ARG A 671 3.10 10.99 -33.79
CA ARG A 671 2.84 10.39 -32.47
C ARG A 671 4.11 10.12 -31.70
N HIS A 672 5.17 9.63 -32.36
CA HIS A 672 6.47 9.40 -31.76
C HIS A 672 7.07 10.68 -31.15
N ARG A 673 6.99 11.81 -31.86
CA ARG A 673 7.41 13.11 -31.29
C ARG A 673 6.59 13.52 -30.06
N TYR A 674 5.30 13.20 -30.01
CA TYR A 674 4.48 13.46 -28.82
C TYR A 674 4.87 12.56 -27.65
N VAL A 675 5.11 11.27 -27.90
CA VAL A 675 5.62 10.36 -26.86
C VAL A 675 6.95 10.87 -26.32
N GLN A 676 7.89 11.25 -27.19
CA GLN A 676 9.17 11.83 -26.77
C GLN A 676 9.00 13.11 -25.93
N TYR A 677 8.05 13.97 -26.31
CA TYR A 677 7.69 15.15 -25.52
C TYR A 677 7.17 14.76 -24.13
N LEU A 678 6.20 13.84 -24.04
CA LEU A 678 5.61 13.40 -22.78
C LEU A 678 6.65 12.80 -21.84
N VAL A 679 7.59 12.02 -22.38
CA VAL A 679 8.72 11.46 -21.64
C VAL A 679 9.68 12.54 -21.17
N ARG A 680 10.04 13.50 -22.03
CA ARG A 680 10.95 14.59 -21.65
C ARG A 680 10.37 15.48 -20.54
N GLU A 681 9.07 15.74 -20.57
CA GLU A 681 8.39 16.54 -19.55
C GLU A 681 8.01 15.72 -18.29
N GLY A 682 8.24 14.40 -18.29
CA GLY A 682 7.95 13.53 -17.14
C GLY A 682 6.47 13.45 -16.80
N VAL A 683 5.58 13.38 -17.81
CA VAL A 683 4.12 13.27 -17.60
C VAL A 683 3.75 11.85 -17.16
N THR A 684 4.01 11.55 -15.88
CA THR A 684 3.82 10.22 -15.28
C THR A 684 2.49 10.05 -14.54
N ASP A 685 1.77 11.13 -14.24
CA ASP A 685 0.43 11.03 -13.65
C ASP A 685 -0.58 10.52 -14.69
N PHE A 686 -1.33 9.48 -14.32
CA PHE A 686 -2.25 8.79 -15.22
C PHE A 686 -3.39 9.69 -15.72
N THR A 687 -3.93 10.53 -14.83
CA THR A 687 -5.04 11.43 -15.15
C THR A 687 -4.56 12.63 -15.97
N GLU A 688 -3.39 13.19 -15.64
CA GLU A 688 -2.73 14.24 -16.41
C GLU A 688 -2.42 13.76 -17.83
N LEU A 689 -1.84 12.58 -17.98
CA LEU A 689 -1.55 11.98 -19.28
C LEU A 689 -2.83 11.85 -20.13
N PHE A 690 -3.90 11.29 -19.55
CA PHE A 690 -5.18 11.17 -20.25
C PHE A 690 -5.73 12.54 -20.68
N GLY A 691 -5.64 13.55 -19.81
CA GLY A 691 -6.04 14.92 -20.13
C GLY A 691 -5.26 15.53 -21.30
N VAL A 692 -3.94 15.35 -21.34
CA VAL A 692 -3.10 15.83 -22.46
C VAL A 692 -3.46 15.13 -23.77
N LEU A 693 -3.67 13.81 -23.74
CA LEU A 693 -4.06 13.02 -24.92
C LEU A 693 -5.44 13.43 -25.45
N ALA A 694 -6.43 13.62 -24.56
CA ALA A 694 -7.76 14.11 -24.93
C ALA A 694 -7.72 15.52 -25.55
N ASP A 695 -6.86 16.40 -25.04
CA ASP A 695 -6.65 17.74 -25.59
C ASP A 695 -5.96 17.70 -26.97
N LEU A 696 -5.03 16.77 -27.19
CA LEU A 696 -4.41 16.55 -28.50
C LEU A 696 -5.44 16.06 -29.53
N GLU A 697 -6.34 15.17 -29.13
CA GLU A 697 -7.43 14.69 -30.00
C GLU A 697 -8.43 15.82 -30.32
N THR A 698 -8.80 16.62 -29.32
CA THR A 698 -9.79 17.70 -29.48
C THR A 698 -9.26 18.84 -30.35
N ASN A 699 -8.03 19.30 -30.12
CA ASN A 699 -7.41 20.36 -30.91
C ASN A 699 -5.88 20.33 -30.82
N GLU A 700 -5.27 19.49 -31.66
CA GLU A 700 -3.82 19.31 -31.76
C GLU A 700 -3.05 20.65 -31.85
N ALA A 701 -3.48 21.58 -32.70
CA ALA A 701 -2.79 22.85 -32.90
C ALA A 701 -2.79 23.75 -31.66
N ALA A 702 -3.94 23.87 -30.99
CA ALA A 702 -4.05 24.67 -29.76
C ALA A 702 -3.30 24.03 -28.60
N THR A 703 -3.34 22.70 -28.50
CA THR A 703 -2.64 21.94 -27.46
C THR A 703 -1.14 22.05 -27.63
N VAL A 704 -0.61 21.89 -28.85
CA VAL A 704 0.82 22.10 -29.15
C VAL A 704 1.27 23.53 -28.85
N GLU A 705 0.47 24.54 -29.19
CA GLU A 705 0.78 25.93 -28.86
C GLU A 705 0.79 26.18 -27.34
N ARG A 706 -0.13 25.56 -26.59
CA ARG A 706 -0.17 25.63 -25.13
C ARG A 706 1.07 24.98 -24.51
N LEU A 707 1.42 23.77 -24.95
CA LEU A 707 2.61 23.04 -24.49
C LEU A 707 3.89 23.87 -24.71
N ARG A 708 4.06 24.46 -25.90
CA ARG A 708 5.19 25.36 -26.22
C ARG A 708 5.27 26.60 -25.34
N ARG A 709 4.12 27.17 -24.95
CA ARG A 709 4.11 28.34 -24.05
C ARG A 709 4.52 27.98 -22.63
N THR A 710 4.09 26.82 -22.16
CA THR A 710 4.47 26.31 -20.84
C THR A 710 5.99 26.10 -20.76
N GLU A 711 6.60 25.51 -21.79
CA GLU A 711 8.07 25.39 -21.92
C GLU A 711 8.76 26.76 -21.86
N ALA A 712 8.27 27.74 -22.62
CA ALA A 712 8.86 29.09 -22.65
C ALA A 712 8.74 29.85 -21.33
N THR A 713 7.82 29.46 -20.44
CA THR A 713 7.68 30.03 -19.09
C THR A 713 8.44 29.26 -18.01
N ALA A 714 8.79 28.00 -18.26
CA ALA A 714 9.54 27.16 -17.32
C ALA A 714 11.04 27.44 -17.32
N ASP A 715 11.58 28.10 -18.37
CA ASP A 715 12.98 28.49 -18.46
C ASP A 715 13.18 30.02 -18.63
N PRO A 716 13.36 30.80 -17.54
CA PRO A 716 13.73 32.20 -17.64
C PRO A 716 15.25 32.44 -17.77
N LEU A 717 16.09 31.40 -17.87
CA LEU A 717 17.53 31.53 -17.76
C LEU A 717 18.27 30.78 -18.88
N HIS A 718 18.12 31.24 -20.13
CA HIS A 718 19.24 31.46 -21.07
C HIS A 718 18.72 31.87 -22.46
N ILE A 719 18.47 33.17 -22.66
CA ILE A 719 18.63 33.78 -23.98
C ILE A 719 19.39 35.10 -23.77
N GLU A 720 20.71 35.04 -23.77
CA GLU A 720 21.52 36.19 -24.18
C GLU A 720 21.30 36.38 -25.69
N VAL A 721 20.43 37.31 -26.03
CA VAL A 721 20.40 37.91 -27.37
C VAL A 721 21.65 38.78 -27.48
N GLY A 722 22.69 38.25 -28.13
CA GLY A 722 23.81 39.04 -28.61
C GLY A 722 23.38 39.85 -29.84
N GLU A 723 22.94 41.09 -29.62
CA GLU A 723 23.06 42.16 -30.60
C GLU A 723 24.50 42.70 -30.57
N ASP A 724 25.20 42.63 -31.71
CA ASP A 724 26.32 43.47 -32.19
C ASP A 724 26.83 42.74 -33.47
N GLY A 725 27.02 43.30 -34.66
CA GLY A 725 27.23 44.65 -35.16
C GLY A 725 28.25 44.52 -36.33
N ASP A 726 27.88 45.03 -37.51
CA ASP A 726 28.56 45.04 -38.85
C ASP A 726 28.41 43.83 -39.79
#